data_AF-A0A9X2YWF4-F1
#
_entry.id   AF-A0A9X2YWF4-F1
#
_cell.length_a   1.000
_cell.length_b   1.000
_cell.length_c   1.000
_cell.angle_alpha   90.00
_cell.angle_beta   90.00
_cell.angle_gamma   90.00
#
_symmetry.space_group_name_H-M   'P 1'
#
loop_
_entity.id
_entity.type
_entity.pdbx_description
1 polymer ?
#
loop_
_entity_poly.entity_id
_entity_poly.type
_entity_poly.pdbx_seq_one_letter_code
_entity_poly.pdbx_strand_id
1 'polypeptide(L)'
;MSVLDGFLATWSNARDTFGQGAPATGEQFDQSGPLTTMQSHVQSATPGSRWTGAGATAYDTANADHGKVFGKLAALDQQLSSHVNASSQVVAAGRQNLETIRKWVLDSAAAVPPGKNHDQMVMQIVNKGLGRLSEIVTKSNGDLATIGEKIRGLGGQYDALGNQKFAPKEVVGDGVLGEDDKKDEEKKKNDDSGEQGREDGDSLADGTLSPEEEKRLQEATTLTPEQKIALDQGNLTIPPERMAYLNGLSDSLDGKSPGEIKSTLDSLPPADAKAVSNALHLVGSDVVKTSVDPSIKPGDAGYVPPTGGKENLPTSIQEVFDAPLKNSAVPEQVIGPDGKPRIELPDPNRPYKFLDEYRDIAAISNYGDHDLQRSSALNEGMLAESRELLSDYDSDHRPNPGLGTAWGHENVDPTLQELLSASSHDPIAVHDAFAGVDGHSPNDDFIRDVYQHDWADDGKAAGELFPSTTDHSVRAGQTMHAFDAYAGDKYQDLLNMNGGRESLGEVNPSLVQSLGDANKPYIDDMVGANLDGTQGFDKLDTGANANNMRGLFAVIDSDLTAEKSFNDHATATWRDIVANYSQNLAGSGIPDGDLLAAAGKLTGAQDMGEYIHQLDMGKSEYEASLEAWNKRGEWYDSLHDIGAAIPGLQDAVDVYDGIPGDPLKDLFVGEQPTQSTITPMPLRNLDEITHPIVAYLVSQQVGDLGDLAPYVRDGVLDADAPTRYVDDYLSRVGGGNELPYVEWANAYQTSIYVSEGEFDKIKPPEG
;
A
#
# COMPACT_ATOMS: atom_id res chain seq x y z
N MET A 1 -14.18 -25.67 -16.88
CA MET A 1 -14.21 -26.34 -15.56
C MET A 1 -15.66 -26.67 -15.21
N SER A 2 -15.95 -27.75 -14.48
CA SER A 2 -17.32 -28.02 -14.02
C SER A 2 -17.68 -27.16 -12.80
N VAL A 3 -18.97 -26.90 -12.56
CA VAL A 3 -19.45 -26.19 -11.34
C VAL A 3 -19.00 -26.87 -10.04
N LEU A 4 -18.75 -28.19 -10.09
CA LEU A 4 -18.21 -28.95 -8.98
C LEU A 4 -16.72 -28.64 -8.74
N ASP A 5 -15.96 -28.41 -9.81
CA ASP A 5 -14.54 -28.03 -9.73
C ASP A 5 -14.39 -26.63 -9.13
N GLY A 6 -15.27 -25.69 -9.51
CA GLY A 6 -15.34 -24.36 -8.89
C GLY A 6 -15.59 -24.43 -7.39
N PHE A 7 -16.60 -25.21 -6.96
CA PHE A 7 -16.84 -25.46 -5.54
C PHE A 7 -15.63 -26.06 -4.81
N LEU A 8 -14.95 -27.04 -5.42
CA LEU A 8 -13.79 -27.69 -4.81
C LEU A 8 -12.59 -26.74 -4.67
N ALA A 9 -12.40 -25.84 -5.63
CA ALA A 9 -11.38 -24.79 -5.57
C ALA A 9 -11.68 -23.79 -4.44
N THR A 10 -12.90 -23.26 -4.37
CA THR A 10 -13.32 -22.35 -3.29
C THR A 10 -13.24 -23.03 -1.92
N TRP A 11 -13.63 -24.31 -1.84
CA TRP A 11 -13.50 -25.12 -0.64
C TRP A 11 -12.03 -25.30 -0.22
N SER A 12 -11.12 -25.52 -1.17
CA SER A 12 -9.69 -25.63 -0.88
C SER A 12 -9.16 -24.33 -0.28
N ASN A 13 -9.44 -23.20 -0.93
CA ASN A 13 -9.03 -21.87 -0.44
C ASN A 13 -9.56 -21.60 0.96
N ALA A 14 -10.85 -21.86 1.19
CA ALA A 14 -11.47 -21.71 2.51
C ALA A 14 -10.89 -22.67 3.56
N ARG A 15 -10.41 -23.85 3.17
CA ARG A 15 -9.72 -24.78 4.09
C ARG A 15 -8.31 -24.29 4.43
N ASP A 16 -7.62 -23.71 3.47
CA ASP A 16 -6.26 -23.21 3.65
C ASP A 16 -6.19 -22.02 4.61
N THR A 17 -7.25 -21.21 4.72
CA THR A 17 -7.33 -20.13 5.75
C THR A 17 -7.34 -20.66 7.19
N PHE A 18 -7.75 -21.91 7.41
CA PHE A 18 -7.66 -22.55 8.73
C PHE A 18 -6.28 -23.15 9.01
N GLY A 19 -5.33 -23.08 8.07
CA GLY A 19 -4.00 -23.67 8.15
C GLY A 19 -3.97 -25.20 8.11
N GLN A 20 -2.77 -25.77 8.17
CA GLN A 20 -2.53 -27.22 8.10
C GLN A 20 -2.02 -27.78 9.45
N GLY A 21 -2.03 -29.10 9.63
CA GLY A 21 -1.52 -29.77 10.85
C GLY A 21 -2.47 -29.75 12.05
N ALA A 22 -2.07 -30.32 13.20
CA ALA A 22 -2.89 -30.24 14.42
C ALA A 22 -2.83 -28.81 14.99
N PRO A 23 -3.95 -28.14 15.28
CA PRO A 23 -3.93 -26.82 15.90
C PRO A 23 -3.16 -26.86 17.22
N ALA A 24 -2.33 -25.85 17.46
CA ALA A 24 -1.61 -25.72 18.72
C ALA A 24 -2.60 -25.56 19.89
N THR A 25 -2.31 -26.25 21.00
CA THR A 25 -3.15 -26.26 22.19
C THR A 25 -2.50 -25.44 23.30
N GLY A 26 -3.30 -25.09 24.30
CA GLY A 26 -2.94 -24.12 25.33
C GLY A 26 -1.94 -24.61 26.37
N GLU A 27 -1.63 -25.91 26.42
CA GLU A 27 -0.84 -26.49 27.51
C GLU A 27 0.57 -25.91 27.62
N GLN A 28 1.14 -25.46 26.49
CA GLN A 28 2.46 -24.79 26.49
C GLN A 28 2.46 -23.43 27.23
N PHE A 29 1.29 -22.82 27.37
CA PHE A 29 1.08 -21.53 28.04
C PHE A 29 0.62 -21.70 29.50
N ASP A 30 0.45 -22.93 30.00
CA ASP A 30 0.07 -23.20 31.39
C ASP A 30 1.30 -23.54 32.25
N GLN A 31 1.89 -22.53 32.89
CA GLN A 31 2.93 -22.73 33.92
C GLN A 31 2.37 -22.67 35.34
N SER A 32 1.05 -22.91 35.52
CA SER A 32 0.39 -22.80 36.82
C SER A 32 0.91 -23.81 37.85
N GLY A 33 1.40 -24.98 37.43
CA GLY A 33 1.98 -25.99 38.33
C GLY A 33 3.24 -25.49 39.05
N PRO A 34 4.29 -25.08 38.31
CA PRO A 34 5.46 -24.41 38.88
C PRO A 34 5.10 -23.17 39.72
N LEU A 35 4.19 -22.31 39.24
CA LEU A 35 3.78 -21.09 39.95
C LEU A 35 3.06 -21.40 41.27
N THR A 36 2.18 -22.40 41.31
CA THR A 36 1.52 -22.86 42.54
C THR A 36 2.54 -23.47 43.51
N THR A 37 3.56 -24.14 42.98
CA THR A 37 4.68 -24.65 43.78
C THR A 37 5.47 -23.50 44.39
N MET A 38 5.78 -22.45 43.63
CA MET A 38 6.43 -21.23 44.14
C MET A 38 5.58 -20.54 45.20
N GLN A 39 4.26 -20.41 44.97
CA GLN A 39 3.31 -19.90 45.95
C GLN A 39 3.42 -20.67 47.27
N SER A 40 3.31 -22.01 47.23
CA SER A 40 3.39 -22.85 48.44
C SER A 40 4.77 -22.77 49.12
N HIS A 41 5.86 -22.71 48.37
CA HIS A 41 7.21 -22.58 48.93
C HIS A 41 7.35 -21.27 49.72
N VAL A 42 6.96 -20.15 49.12
CA VAL A 42 7.08 -18.84 49.76
C VAL A 42 6.14 -18.73 50.95
N GLN A 43 4.92 -19.26 50.85
CA GLN A 43 3.98 -19.32 51.98
C GLN A 43 4.43 -20.28 53.10
N SER A 44 5.24 -21.30 52.80
CA SER A 44 5.78 -22.22 53.81
C SER A 44 7.00 -21.66 54.52
N ALA A 45 7.69 -20.69 53.91
CA ALA A 45 8.83 -19.98 54.48
C ALA A 45 8.37 -18.93 55.51
N THR A 46 7.59 -19.36 56.51
CA THR A 46 7.16 -18.50 57.62
C THR A 46 8.23 -18.44 58.71
N PRO A 47 8.38 -17.32 59.44
CA PRO A 47 9.28 -17.25 60.57
C PRO A 47 8.93 -18.30 61.65
N GLY A 48 9.87 -19.18 61.97
CA GLY A 48 9.70 -20.18 63.03
C GLY A 48 9.82 -19.59 64.44
N SER A 49 9.57 -20.40 65.48
CA SER A 49 9.52 -19.96 66.89
C SER A 49 10.84 -19.36 67.45
N ARG A 50 11.91 -19.35 66.67
CA ARG A 50 13.23 -18.81 67.03
C ARG A 50 13.52 -17.44 66.38
N TRP A 51 12.74 -17.02 65.39
CA TRP A 51 12.88 -15.71 64.73
C TRP A 51 11.59 -14.90 64.94
N THR A 52 11.68 -13.84 65.73
CA THR A 52 10.53 -13.02 66.17
C THR A 52 10.89 -11.53 66.13
N GLY A 53 9.90 -10.65 66.16
CA GLY A 53 10.08 -9.19 66.07
C GLY A 53 9.63 -8.61 64.72
N ALA A 54 9.76 -7.29 64.55
CA ALA A 54 9.19 -6.56 63.41
C ALA A 54 9.68 -7.07 62.04
N GLY A 55 10.97 -7.41 61.92
CA GLY A 55 11.53 -7.97 60.69
C GLY A 55 10.95 -9.34 60.32
N ALA A 56 10.66 -10.18 61.32
CA ALA A 56 9.99 -11.46 61.09
C ALA A 56 8.55 -11.25 60.59
N THR A 57 7.80 -10.30 61.17
CA THR A 57 6.45 -9.95 60.73
C THR A 57 6.42 -9.35 59.31
N ALA A 58 7.38 -8.48 58.98
CA ALA A 58 7.50 -7.90 57.64
C ALA A 58 7.84 -8.96 56.58
N TYR A 59 8.74 -9.88 56.91
CA TYR A 59 9.09 -11.01 56.04
C TYR A 59 7.89 -11.94 55.79
N ASP A 60 7.14 -12.28 56.85
CA ASP A 60 5.92 -13.10 56.74
C ASP A 60 4.86 -12.43 55.84
N THR A 61 4.71 -11.10 55.98
CA THR A 61 3.80 -10.30 55.14
C THR A 61 4.24 -10.27 53.67
N ALA A 62 5.53 -10.03 53.41
CA ALA A 62 6.08 -10.02 52.06
C ALA A 62 5.94 -11.40 51.38
N ASN A 63 6.20 -12.48 52.11
CA ASN A 63 6.00 -13.84 51.62
C ASN A 63 4.52 -14.14 51.33
N ALA A 64 3.61 -13.68 52.17
CA ALA A 64 2.18 -13.80 51.91
C ALA A 64 1.76 -13.05 50.63
N ASP A 65 2.32 -11.86 50.36
CA ASP A 65 2.00 -11.09 49.16
C ASP A 65 2.65 -11.66 47.89
N HIS A 66 3.91 -12.11 47.94
CA HIS A 66 4.53 -12.90 46.87
C HIS A 66 3.70 -14.14 46.54
N GLY A 67 3.21 -14.86 47.55
CA GLY A 67 2.31 -16.00 47.37
C GLY A 67 1.01 -15.62 46.63
N LYS A 68 0.45 -14.43 46.88
CA LYS A 68 -0.73 -13.94 46.15
C LYS A 68 -0.40 -13.66 44.68
N VAL A 69 0.77 -13.11 44.37
CA VAL A 69 1.19 -12.85 42.98
C VAL A 69 1.38 -14.14 42.21
N PHE A 70 2.12 -15.10 42.76
CA PHE A 70 2.28 -16.41 42.14
C PHE A 70 0.94 -17.11 41.91
N GLY A 71 0.00 -17.03 42.87
CA GLY A 71 -1.34 -17.56 42.70
C GLY A 71 -2.16 -16.87 41.61
N LYS A 72 -2.01 -15.55 41.43
CA LYS A 72 -2.68 -14.80 40.36
C LYS A 72 -2.07 -15.08 38.98
N LEU A 73 -0.74 -15.15 38.88
CA LEU A 73 -0.05 -15.57 37.65
C LEU A 73 -0.49 -16.99 37.25
N ALA A 74 -0.54 -17.92 38.19
CA ALA A 74 -0.99 -19.28 37.94
C ALA A 74 -2.43 -19.32 37.39
N ALA A 75 -3.32 -18.45 37.89
CA ALA A 75 -4.69 -18.35 37.39
C ALA A 75 -4.78 -17.73 35.99
N LEU A 76 -3.96 -16.73 35.68
CA LEU A 76 -3.90 -16.12 34.35
C LEU A 76 -3.35 -17.09 33.30
N ASP A 77 -2.32 -17.86 33.64
CA ASP A 77 -1.75 -18.89 32.76
C ASP A 77 -2.78 -19.98 32.40
N GLN A 78 -3.58 -20.41 33.39
CA GLN A 78 -4.69 -21.33 33.15
C GLN A 78 -5.76 -20.72 32.23
N GLN A 79 -6.05 -19.42 32.36
CA GLN A 79 -7.01 -18.73 31.50
C GLN A 79 -6.48 -18.57 30.07
N LEU A 80 -5.20 -18.22 29.91
CA LEU A 80 -4.54 -18.13 28.62
C LEU A 80 -4.56 -19.48 27.91
N SER A 81 -4.13 -20.54 28.61
CA SER A 81 -4.21 -21.92 28.11
C SER A 81 -5.64 -22.30 27.71
N SER A 82 -6.64 -21.97 28.52
CA SER A 82 -8.05 -22.24 28.20
C SER A 82 -8.53 -21.49 26.96
N HIS A 83 -8.09 -20.27 26.72
CA HIS A 83 -8.49 -19.47 25.55
C HIS A 83 -7.79 -19.96 24.28
N VAL A 84 -6.50 -20.30 24.35
CA VAL A 84 -5.79 -20.94 23.23
C VAL A 84 -6.42 -22.29 22.88
N ASN A 85 -6.83 -23.07 23.89
CA ASN A 85 -7.61 -24.30 23.67
C ASN A 85 -8.99 -24.06 23.05
N ALA A 86 -9.64 -22.94 23.34
CA ALA A 86 -10.88 -22.57 22.66
C ALA A 86 -10.63 -22.22 21.19
N SER A 87 -9.57 -21.47 20.87
CA SER A 87 -9.21 -21.15 19.48
C SER A 87 -8.88 -22.41 18.68
N SER A 88 -8.12 -23.33 19.28
CA SER A 88 -7.76 -24.60 18.64
C SER A 88 -9.00 -25.45 18.31
N GLN A 89 -10.01 -25.44 19.20
CA GLN A 89 -11.31 -26.09 18.98
C GLN A 89 -12.12 -25.43 17.86
N VAL A 90 -12.14 -24.09 17.78
CA VAL A 90 -12.82 -23.37 16.69
C VAL A 90 -12.20 -23.73 15.34
N VAL A 91 -10.87 -23.76 15.25
CA VAL A 91 -10.16 -24.15 14.02
C VAL A 91 -10.44 -25.60 13.65
N ALA A 92 -10.36 -26.53 14.61
CA ALA A 92 -10.65 -27.94 14.38
C ALA A 92 -12.11 -28.16 13.93
N ALA A 93 -13.06 -27.49 14.57
CA ALA A 93 -14.48 -27.56 14.22
C ALA A 93 -14.75 -26.96 12.84
N GLY A 94 -14.14 -25.82 12.50
CA GLY A 94 -14.23 -25.19 11.18
C GLY A 94 -13.79 -26.15 10.08
N ARG A 95 -12.59 -26.74 10.23
CA ARG A 95 -12.07 -27.75 9.29
C ARG A 95 -12.99 -28.97 9.15
N GLN A 96 -13.54 -29.48 10.25
CA GLN A 96 -14.46 -30.61 10.22
C GLN A 96 -15.78 -30.26 9.52
N ASN A 97 -16.31 -29.06 9.76
CA ASN A 97 -17.53 -28.58 9.13
C ASN A 97 -17.34 -28.37 7.63
N LEU A 98 -16.19 -27.82 7.22
CA LEU A 98 -15.81 -27.69 5.81
C LEU A 98 -15.73 -29.07 5.13
N GLU A 99 -15.10 -30.07 5.73
CA GLU A 99 -15.08 -31.44 5.18
C GLU A 99 -16.48 -32.05 5.08
N THR A 100 -17.32 -31.79 6.08
CA THR A 100 -18.71 -32.27 6.09
C THR A 100 -19.51 -31.68 4.94
N ILE A 101 -19.35 -30.38 4.64
CA ILE A 101 -20.00 -29.73 3.50
C ILE A 101 -19.44 -30.25 2.19
N ARG A 102 -18.13 -30.38 2.05
CA ARG A 102 -17.52 -30.96 0.85
C ARG A 102 -18.12 -32.32 0.53
N LYS A 103 -18.17 -33.20 1.53
CA LYS A 103 -18.79 -34.51 1.38
C LYS A 103 -20.27 -34.41 1.01
N TRP A 104 -21.02 -33.53 1.67
CA TRP A 104 -22.44 -33.33 1.36
C TRP A 104 -22.67 -32.85 -0.08
N VAL A 105 -21.88 -31.90 -0.59
CA VAL A 105 -21.97 -31.41 -1.97
C VAL A 105 -21.65 -32.53 -2.96
N LEU A 106 -20.55 -33.26 -2.75
CA LEU A 106 -20.13 -34.35 -3.64
C LEU A 106 -21.16 -35.50 -3.67
N ASP A 107 -21.64 -35.93 -2.50
CA ASP A 107 -22.62 -37.02 -2.40
C ASP A 107 -23.99 -36.58 -2.97
N SER A 108 -24.39 -35.32 -2.74
CA SER A 108 -25.66 -34.78 -3.26
C SER A 108 -25.62 -34.60 -4.77
N ALA A 109 -24.50 -34.12 -5.32
CA ALA A 109 -24.31 -33.99 -6.76
C ALA A 109 -24.30 -35.35 -7.45
N ALA A 110 -23.63 -36.36 -6.87
CA ALA A 110 -23.61 -37.72 -7.40
C ALA A 110 -24.98 -38.43 -7.34
N ALA A 111 -25.89 -37.98 -6.48
CA ALA A 111 -27.24 -38.51 -6.35
C ALA A 111 -28.24 -37.92 -7.36
N VAL A 112 -27.85 -36.89 -8.14
CA VAL A 112 -28.72 -36.28 -9.17
C VAL A 112 -28.84 -37.22 -10.37
N PRO A 113 -30.05 -37.65 -10.77
CA PRO A 113 -30.22 -38.51 -11.94
C PRO A 113 -29.88 -37.79 -13.25
N PRO A 114 -29.30 -38.48 -14.25
CA PRO A 114 -29.02 -37.87 -15.55
C PRO A 114 -30.32 -37.46 -16.27
N GLY A 115 -30.36 -36.24 -16.81
CA GLY A 115 -31.53 -35.68 -17.49
C GLY A 115 -31.34 -34.21 -17.86
N LYS A 116 -32.33 -33.59 -18.54
CA LYS A 116 -32.24 -32.21 -19.06
C LYS A 116 -32.00 -31.13 -17.98
N ASN A 117 -32.32 -31.42 -16.72
CA ASN A 117 -32.18 -30.47 -15.60
C ASN A 117 -31.06 -30.88 -14.62
N HIS A 118 -30.22 -31.86 -15.00
CA HIS A 118 -29.16 -32.39 -14.13
C HIS A 118 -28.22 -31.27 -13.65
N ASP A 119 -27.71 -30.46 -14.58
CA ASP A 119 -26.70 -29.45 -14.27
C ASP A 119 -27.28 -28.30 -13.43
N GLN A 120 -28.55 -27.93 -13.66
CA GLN A 120 -29.26 -26.94 -12.85
C GLN A 120 -29.46 -27.42 -11.40
N MET A 121 -29.77 -28.71 -11.19
CA MET A 121 -29.92 -29.28 -9.84
C MET A 121 -28.57 -29.41 -9.13
N VAL A 122 -27.50 -29.78 -9.84
CA VAL A 122 -26.12 -29.79 -9.31
C VAL A 122 -25.69 -28.37 -8.92
N MET A 123 -26.00 -27.36 -9.72
CA MET A 123 -25.70 -25.96 -9.43
C MET A 123 -26.40 -25.47 -8.15
N GLN A 124 -27.67 -25.84 -7.92
CA GLN A 124 -28.36 -25.51 -6.67
C GLN A 124 -27.72 -26.16 -5.43
N ILE A 125 -27.22 -27.40 -5.57
CA ILE A 125 -26.48 -28.09 -4.51
C ILE A 125 -25.16 -27.35 -4.23
N VAL A 126 -24.43 -26.96 -5.28
CA VAL A 126 -23.19 -26.19 -5.19
C VAL A 126 -23.42 -24.84 -4.50
N ASN A 127 -24.43 -24.06 -4.92
CA ASN A 127 -24.73 -22.75 -4.33
C ASN A 127 -25.09 -22.87 -2.85
N LYS A 128 -25.86 -23.89 -2.47
CA LYS A 128 -26.15 -24.17 -1.06
C LYS A 128 -24.91 -24.62 -0.28
N GLY A 129 -23.98 -25.30 -0.94
CA GLY A 129 -22.67 -25.64 -0.40
C GLY A 129 -21.81 -24.41 -0.15
N LEU A 130 -21.74 -23.49 -1.11
CA LEU A 130 -21.00 -22.23 -1.03
C LEU A 130 -21.57 -21.31 0.07
N GLY A 131 -22.90 -21.17 0.17
CA GLY A 131 -23.53 -20.40 1.25
C GLY A 131 -23.17 -20.93 2.64
N ARG A 132 -23.24 -22.25 2.85
CA ARG A 132 -22.86 -22.86 4.13
C ARG A 132 -21.36 -22.80 4.41
N LEU A 133 -20.54 -22.83 3.37
CA LEU A 133 -19.09 -22.63 3.47
C LEU A 133 -18.79 -21.21 3.97
N SER A 134 -19.42 -20.20 3.38
CA SER A 134 -19.31 -18.80 3.81
C SER A 134 -19.74 -18.63 5.28
N GLU A 135 -20.89 -19.19 5.66
CA GLU A 135 -21.38 -19.15 7.05
C GLU A 135 -20.37 -19.74 8.06
N ILE A 136 -19.70 -20.84 7.72
CA ILE A 136 -18.68 -21.44 8.60
C ILE A 136 -17.48 -20.51 8.75
N VAL A 137 -16.96 -19.97 7.65
CA VAL A 137 -15.79 -19.09 7.67
C VAL A 137 -16.11 -17.83 8.48
N THR A 138 -17.23 -17.17 8.19
CA THR A 138 -17.66 -15.96 8.91
C THR A 138 -17.85 -16.23 10.40
N LYS A 139 -18.51 -17.34 10.76
CA LYS A 139 -18.74 -17.69 12.16
C LYS A 139 -17.42 -18.00 12.89
N SER A 140 -16.55 -18.80 12.27
CA SER A 140 -15.24 -19.13 12.85
C SER A 140 -14.39 -17.89 13.06
N ASN A 141 -14.41 -16.94 12.12
CA ASN A 141 -13.70 -15.66 12.27
C ASN A 141 -14.27 -14.82 13.43
N GLY A 142 -15.60 -14.74 13.57
CA GLY A 142 -16.22 -14.05 14.70
C GLY A 142 -15.90 -14.69 16.06
N ASP A 143 -15.93 -16.02 16.13
CA ASP A 143 -15.57 -16.77 17.34
C ASP A 143 -14.09 -16.56 17.70
N LEU A 144 -13.17 -16.59 16.71
CA LEU A 144 -11.75 -16.33 16.91
C LEU A 144 -11.46 -14.89 17.32
N ALA A 145 -12.15 -13.90 16.72
CA ALA A 145 -12.01 -12.50 17.11
C ALA A 145 -12.43 -12.26 18.58
N THR A 146 -13.54 -12.86 18.99
CA THR A 146 -14.02 -12.83 20.38
C THR A 146 -13.02 -13.46 21.35
N ILE A 147 -12.37 -14.56 20.97
CA ILE A 147 -11.32 -15.19 21.79
C ILE A 147 -10.08 -14.31 21.83
N GLY A 148 -9.68 -13.71 20.70
CA GLY A 148 -8.57 -12.76 20.62
C GLY A 148 -8.75 -11.55 21.53
N GLU A 149 -9.97 -11.02 21.66
CA GLU A 149 -10.30 -9.97 22.64
C GLU A 149 -10.10 -10.42 24.09
N LYS A 150 -10.51 -11.65 24.43
CA LYS A 150 -10.30 -12.21 25.77
C LYS A 150 -8.82 -12.38 26.09
N ILE A 151 -8.02 -12.86 25.14
CA ILE A 151 -6.56 -12.99 25.29
C ILE A 151 -5.92 -11.62 25.49
N ARG A 152 -6.29 -10.60 24.68
CA ARG A 152 -5.84 -9.22 24.88
C ARG A 152 -6.20 -8.68 26.27
N GLY A 153 -7.41 -8.98 26.75
CA GLY A 153 -7.84 -8.61 28.11
C GLY A 153 -7.04 -9.28 29.23
N LEU A 154 -6.40 -10.43 28.99
CA LEU A 154 -5.46 -11.03 29.94
C LEU A 154 -4.14 -10.26 29.99
N GLY A 155 -3.67 -9.70 28.87
CA GLY A 155 -2.45 -8.87 28.82
C GLY A 155 -2.45 -7.75 29.86
N GLY A 156 -3.52 -6.96 29.90
CA GLY A 156 -3.67 -5.90 30.92
C GLY A 156 -3.71 -6.40 32.37
N GLN A 157 -4.12 -7.65 32.61
CA GLN A 157 -4.08 -8.27 33.94
C GLN A 157 -2.67 -8.74 34.31
N TYR A 158 -1.88 -9.22 33.35
CA TYR A 158 -0.46 -9.51 33.55
C TYR A 158 0.33 -8.22 33.88
N ASP A 159 0.09 -7.14 33.13
CA ASP A 159 0.74 -5.84 33.37
C ASP A 159 0.46 -5.28 34.76
N ALA A 160 -0.80 -5.42 35.22
CA ALA A 160 -1.20 -5.01 36.56
C ALA A 160 -0.48 -5.80 37.68
N LEU A 161 -0.02 -7.02 37.41
CA LEU A 161 0.76 -7.82 38.37
C LEU A 161 2.24 -7.41 38.41
N GLY A 162 2.79 -6.89 37.31
CA GLY A 162 4.17 -6.37 37.26
C GLY A 162 4.43 -5.18 38.19
N ASN A 163 3.37 -4.46 38.59
CA ASN A 163 3.45 -3.21 39.36
C ASN A 163 3.13 -3.35 40.87
N GLN A 164 3.23 -4.54 41.46
CA GLN A 164 2.91 -4.71 42.89
C GLN A 164 4.03 -4.25 43.85
N LYS A 165 3.67 -3.42 44.83
CA LYS A 165 4.52 -3.02 45.97
C LYS A 165 4.28 -3.96 47.16
N PHE A 166 5.32 -4.63 47.65
CA PHE A 166 5.24 -5.55 48.80
C PHE A 166 5.66 -4.85 50.11
N ALA A 167 4.80 -4.95 51.14
CA ALA A 167 4.94 -4.48 52.53
C ALA A 167 5.40 -3.02 52.80
N PRO A 168 4.98 -2.38 53.92
CA PRO A 168 5.50 -1.07 54.31
C PRO A 168 6.89 -1.20 54.97
N LYS A 169 7.87 -0.43 54.49
CA LYS A 169 9.19 -0.32 55.14
C LYS A 169 9.08 0.43 56.47
N GLU A 170 9.28 -0.26 57.60
CA GLU A 170 9.77 0.39 58.82
C GLU A 170 11.12 -0.20 59.27
N VAL A 171 12.15 0.61 58.98
CA VAL A 171 13.41 0.90 59.69
C VAL A 171 13.97 -0.20 60.60
N VAL A 172 15.00 -0.93 60.14
CA VAL A 172 16.42 -0.78 60.55
C VAL A 172 17.30 -1.62 59.60
N GLY A 173 18.13 -0.92 58.81
CA GLY A 173 19.44 -1.33 58.27
C GLY A 173 19.55 -2.66 57.51
N ASP A 174 19.26 -2.68 56.20
CA ASP A 174 20.28 -2.63 55.13
C ASP A 174 19.58 -2.53 53.76
N GLY A 175 20.24 -1.87 52.80
CA GLY A 175 19.81 -1.42 51.46
C GLY A 175 18.47 -1.89 50.86
N VAL A 176 17.50 -0.99 50.80
CA VAL A 176 16.47 -1.04 49.74
C VAL A 176 16.55 0.25 48.96
N LEU A 177 16.94 0.11 47.70
CA LEU A 177 17.09 1.16 46.71
C LEU A 177 15.88 2.12 46.75
N GLY A 178 16.16 3.40 46.97
CA GLY A 178 15.21 4.50 46.85
C GLY A 178 14.69 4.67 45.42
N GLU A 179 13.74 5.58 45.23
CA GLU A 179 13.28 5.96 43.88
C GLU A 179 14.45 6.52 43.04
N ASP A 180 15.39 7.20 43.69
CA ASP A 180 16.66 7.64 43.10
C ASP A 180 17.54 6.45 42.68
N ASP A 181 17.67 5.44 43.54
CA ASP A 181 18.49 4.26 43.25
C ASP A 181 17.88 3.37 42.14
N LYS A 182 16.54 3.32 41.99
CA LYS A 182 15.88 2.64 40.86
C LYS A 182 16.11 3.36 39.55
N LYS A 183 16.03 4.70 39.57
CA LYS A 183 16.40 5.52 38.41
C LYS A 183 17.86 5.32 38.06
N ASP A 184 18.74 5.18 39.05
CA ASP A 184 20.15 4.91 38.80
C ASP A 184 20.42 3.50 38.26
N GLU A 185 19.62 2.49 38.64
CA GLU A 185 19.66 1.16 38.00
C GLU A 185 19.14 1.17 36.55
N GLU A 186 18.05 1.90 36.26
CA GLU A 186 17.53 2.06 34.89
C GLU A 186 18.52 2.82 33.99
N LYS A 187 19.10 3.92 34.49
CA LYS A 187 20.18 4.63 33.78
C LYS A 187 21.34 3.70 33.46
N LYS A 188 21.78 2.91 34.44
CA LYS A 188 22.88 1.97 34.25
C LYS A 188 22.55 0.90 33.21
N LYS A 189 21.32 0.37 33.18
CA LYS A 189 20.91 -0.58 32.13
C LYS A 189 20.95 0.04 30.74
N ASN A 190 20.52 1.28 30.60
CA ASN A 190 20.58 2.00 29.33
C ASN A 190 22.04 2.22 28.91
N ASP A 191 22.90 2.67 29.83
CA ASP A 191 24.34 2.84 29.58
C ASP A 191 24.99 1.51 29.18
N ASP A 192 24.74 0.44 29.94
CA ASP A 192 25.28 -0.90 29.66
C ASP A 192 24.79 -1.42 28.29
N SER A 193 23.53 -1.16 27.91
CA SER A 193 22.94 -1.57 26.63
C SER A 193 23.49 -0.75 25.45
N GLY A 194 23.70 0.56 25.64
CA GLY A 194 24.34 1.42 24.65
C GLY A 194 25.80 1.05 24.42
N GLU A 195 26.56 0.77 25.49
CA GLU A 195 27.94 0.29 25.39
C GLU A 195 27.98 -1.07 24.68
N GLN A 196 27.05 -1.98 24.96
CA GLN A 196 26.92 -3.24 24.22
C GLN A 196 26.68 -3.02 22.72
N GLY A 197 25.77 -2.12 22.36
CA GLY A 197 25.55 -1.76 20.95
C GLY A 197 26.83 -1.25 20.29
N ARG A 198 27.59 -0.42 21.02
CA ARG A 198 28.85 0.14 20.55
C ARG A 198 29.96 -0.90 20.38
N GLU A 199 30.14 -1.77 21.38
CA GLU A 199 31.11 -2.88 21.33
C GLU A 199 30.78 -3.85 20.19
N ASP A 200 29.52 -4.25 20.05
CA ASP A 200 29.05 -5.15 18.99
C ASP A 200 29.24 -4.50 17.61
N GLY A 201 29.04 -3.19 17.52
CA GLY A 201 29.27 -2.40 16.32
C GLY A 201 30.74 -2.21 15.97
N ASP A 202 31.64 -2.09 16.95
CA ASP A 202 33.09 -2.08 16.75
C ASP A 202 33.58 -3.43 16.20
N SER A 203 33.00 -4.55 16.65
CA SER A 203 33.26 -5.89 16.15
C SER A 203 32.92 -6.07 14.66
N LEU A 204 32.05 -5.23 14.07
CA LEU A 204 31.73 -5.30 12.64
C LEU A 204 32.96 -5.09 11.75
N ALA A 205 33.93 -4.31 12.21
CA ALA A 205 35.17 -4.05 11.46
C ALA A 205 36.03 -5.30 11.23
N ASP A 206 35.85 -6.35 12.04
CA ASP A 206 36.55 -7.63 11.90
C ASP A 206 35.88 -8.56 10.87
N GLY A 207 34.71 -8.18 10.33
CA GLY A 207 33.98 -8.91 9.29
C GLY A 207 33.22 -10.14 9.78
N THR A 208 33.25 -10.44 11.08
CA THR A 208 32.47 -11.52 11.70
C THR A 208 32.07 -11.14 13.13
N LEU A 209 30.79 -11.30 13.45
CA LEU A 209 30.29 -11.21 14.82
C LEU A 209 30.41 -12.58 15.52
N SER A 210 30.52 -12.57 16.84
CA SER A 210 30.34 -13.76 17.67
C SER A 210 28.86 -14.17 17.72
N PRO A 211 28.54 -15.45 18.00
CA PRO A 211 27.15 -15.91 18.07
C PRO A 211 26.29 -15.12 19.08
N GLU A 212 26.91 -14.61 20.15
CA GLU A 212 26.23 -13.79 21.14
C GLU A 212 25.93 -12.37 20.63
N GLU A 213 26.84 -11.77 19.87
CA GLU A 213 26.66 -10.46 19.22
C GLU A 213 25.62 -10.55 18.10
N GLU A 214 25.72 -11.55 17.22
CA GLU A 214 24.73 -11.83 16.15
C GLU A 214 23.32 -11.93 16.74
N LYS A 215 23.17 -12.68 17.84
CA LYS A 215 21.88 -12.87 18.49
C LYS A 215 21.34 -11.56 19.06
N ARG A 216 22.17 -10.75 19.73
CA ARG A 216 21.73 -9.44 20.27
C ARG A 216 21.30 -8.50 19.16
N LEU A 217 22.09 -8.40 18.09
CA LEU A 217 21.77 -7.59 16.92
C LEU A 217 20.44 -8.02 16.29
N GLN A 218 20.22 -9.32 16.10
CA GLN A 218 18.95 -9.84 15.57
C GLN A 218 17.76 -9.55 16.49
N GLU A 219 17.91 -9.75 17.80
CA GLU A 219 16.85 -9.44 18.79
C GLU A 219 16.53 -7.94 18.81
N ALA A 220 17.53 -7.07 18.67
CA ALA A 220 17.36 -5.62 18.65
C ALA A 220 16.73 -5.10 17.34
N THR A 221 16.77 -5.84 16.24
CA THR A 221 16.37 -5.37 14.90
C THR A 221 15.16 -6.11 14.32
N THR A 222 14.72 -7.18 14.97
CA THR A 222 13.50 -7.92 14.56
C THR A 222 12.25 -7.33 15.21
N LEU A 223 11.20 -7.07 14.43
CA LEU A 223 9.89 -6.65 14.92
C LEU A 223 8.87 -7.79 14.81
N THR A 224 7.96 -7.88 15.79
CA THR A 224 6.77 -8.75 15.67
C THR A 224 5.81 -8.21 14.60
N PRO A 225 4.86 -9.01 14.09
CA PRO A 225 3.84 -8.52 13.16
C PRO A 225 3.06 -7.31 13.70
N GLU A 226 2.73 -7.30 14.99
CA GLU A 226 2.04 -6.18 15.64
C GLU A 226 2.92 -4.93 15.69
N GLN A 227 4.22 -5.08 15.92
CA GLN A 227 5.17 -3.98 15.89
C GLN A 227 5.39 -3.43 14.49
N LYS A 228 5.39 -4.28 13.45
CA LYS A 228 5.43 -3.82 12.05
C LYS A 228 4.19 -3.00 11.68
N ILE A 229 3.00 -3.43 12.13
CA ILE A 229 1.77 -2.64 11.96
C ILE A 229 1.87 -1.31 12.72
N ALA A 230 2.39 -1.32 13.95
CA ALA A 230 2.59 -0.11 14.73
C ALA A 230 3.58 0.87 14.07
N LEU A 231 4.64 0.34 13.47
CA LEU A 231 5.61 1.10 12.70
C LEU A 231 4.96 1.75 11.47
N ASP A 232 4.21 0.97 10.69
CA ASP A 232 3.49 1.45 9.51
C ASP A 232 2.42 2.52 9.85
N GLN A 233 1.87 2.45 11.06
CA GLN A 233 0.91 3.44 11.58
C GLN A 233 1.57 4.66 12.25
N GLY A 234 2.90 4.73 12.28
CA GLY A 234 3.64 5.84 12.87
C GLY A 234 3.60 5.89 14.41
N ASN A 235 3.34 4.76 15.09
CA ASN A 235 3.11 4.70 16.53
C ASN A 235 3.94 3.65 17.29
N LEU A 236 4.99 3.10 16.67
CA LEU A 236 5.86 2.11 17.30
C LEU A 236 6.53 2.69 18.55
N THR A 237 6.39 1.99 19.68
CA THR A 237 7.15 2.26 20.90
C THR A 237 8.04 1.05 21.23
N ILE A 238 9.33 1.30 21.43
CA ILE A 238 10.32 0.29 21.83
C ILE A 238 10.88 0.55 23.24
N PRO A 239 11.37 -0.49 23.95
CA PRO A 239 12.03 -0.32 25.25
C PRO A 239 13.26 0.61 25.17
N PRO A 240 13.55 1.41 26.22
CA PRO A 240 14.72 2.29 26.25
C PRO A 240 16.04 1.56 26.02
N GLU A 241 16.19 0.34 26.55
CA GLU A 241 17.41 -0.45 26.40
C GLU A 241 17.63 -0.84 24.92
N ARG A 242 16.55 -1.15 24.22
CA ARG A 242 16.60 -1.45 22.78
C ARG A 242 17.01 -0.23 21.97
N MET A 243 16.43 0.94 22.25
CA MET A 243 16.83 2.19 21.60
C MET A 243 18.28 2.55 21.92
N ALA A 244 18.71 2.38 23.18
CA ALA A 244 20.10 2.61 23.59
C ALA A 244 21.08 1.72 22.81
N TYR A 245 20.77 0.43 22.66
CA TYR A 245 21.58 -0.50 21.87
C TYR A 245 21.66 -0.08 20.40
N LEU A 246 20.53 0.27 19.78
CA LEU A 246 20.49 0.71 18.38
C LEU A 246 21.29 2.00 18.17
N ASN A 247 21.19 2.95 19.11
CA ASN A 247 21.98 4.18 19.07
C ASN A 247 23.48 3.90 19.26
N GLY A 248 23.85 3.06 20.23
CA GLY A 248 25.25 2.68 20.44
C GLY A 248 25.87 1.99 19.23
N LEU A 249 25.11 1.14 18.54
CA LEU A 249 25.52 0.50 17.29
C LEU A 249 25.72 1.55 16.17
N SER A 250 24.84 2.54 16.07
CA SER A 250 24.99 3.64 15.12
C SER A 250 26.24 4.49 15.43
N ASP A 251 26.45 4.84 16.70
CA ASP A 251 27.58 5.63 17.19
C ASP A 251 28.93 4.91 17.03
N SER A 252 28.96 3.58 16.88
CA SER A 252 30.18 2.83 16.60
C SER A 252 30.65 3.02 15.14
N LEU A 253 29.74 3.42 14.26
CA LEU A 253 30.03 3.71 12.86
C LEU A 253 30.52 5.15 12.66
N ASP A 254 30.48 5.98 13.70
CA ASP A 254 31.03 7.33 13.65
C ASP A 254 32.52 7.32 13.27
N GLY A 255 32.88 8.28 12.42
CA GLY A 255 34.23 8.40 11.87
C GLY A 255 34.52 7.49 10.67
N LYS A 256 33.58 6.61 10.28
CA LYS A 256 33.61 5.88 8.99
C LYS A 256 32.86 6.67 7.92
N SER A 257 33.36 6.71 6.69
CA SER A 257 32.60 7.24 5.55
C SER A 257 31.47 6.29 5.13
N PRO A 258 30.46 6.75 4.36
CA PRO A 258 29.45 5.85 3.80
C PRO A 258 30.05 4.67 3.03
N GLY A 259 31.08 4.90 2.21
CA GLY A 259 31.79 3.81 1.51
C GLY A 259 32.47 2.81 2.44
N GLU A 260 33.02 3.25 3.58
CA GLU A 260 33.59 2.35 4.60
C GLU A 260 32.52 1.55 5.34
N ILE A 261 31.36 2.17 5.62
CA ILE A 261 30.21 1.49 6.22
C ILE A 261 29.71 0.43 5.23
N LYS A 262 29.45 0.80 3.98
CA LYS A 262 29.06 -0.12 2.91
C LYS A 262 30.05 -1.27 2.77
N SER A 263 31.36 -0.99 2.72
CA SER A 263 32.39 -2.03 2.62
C SER A 263 32.40 -2.97 3.83
N THR A 264 31.99 -2.48 5.01
CA THR A 264 31.81 -3.33 6.20
C THR A 264 30.64 -4.28 5.96
N LEU A 265 29.47 -3.77 5.54
CA LEU A 265 28.28 -4.59 5.23
C LEU A 265 28.55 -5.61 4.11
N ASP A 266 29.30 -5.23 3.06
CA ASP A 266 29.73 -6.11 1.97
C ASP A 266 30.53 -7.34 2.46
N SER A 267 31.23 -7.19 3.59
CA SER A 267 32.09 -8.24 4.17
C SER A 267 31.37 -9.17 5.15
N LEU A 268 30.20 -8.75 5.65
CA LEU A 268 29.43 -9.49 6.65
C LEU A 268 28.60 -10.60 6.02
N PRO A 269 28.20 -11.63 6.82
CA PRO A 269 27.13 -12.54 6.42
C PRO A 269 25.85 -11.77 6.06
N PRO A 270 25.08 -12.21 5.04
CA PRO A 270 23.90 -11.47 4.57
C PRO A 270 22.86 -11.16 5.65
N ALA A 271 22.70 -12.05 6.63
CA ALA A 271 21.77 -11.83 7.74
C ALA A 271 22.22 -10.68 8.67
N ASP A 272 23.52 -10.54 8.88
CA ASP A 272 24.09 -9.53 9.77
C ASP A 272 24.14 -8.17 9.07
N ALA A 273 24.53 -8.13 7.79
CA ALA A 273 24.46 -6.91 6.97
C ALA A 273 23.02 -6.36 6.93
N LYS A 274 22.03 -7.24 6.74
CA LYS A 274 20.61 -6.88 6.84
C LYS A 274 20.25 -6.33 8.22
N ALA A 275 20.71 -6.97 9.29
CA ALA A 275 20.40 -6.54 10.65
C ALA A 275 21.04 -5.17 10.99
N VAL A 276 22.27 -4.89 10.54
CA VAL A 276 22.88 -3.56 10.70
C VAL A 276 22.07 -2.49 9.96
N SER A 277 21.67 -2.74 8.71
CA SER A 277 20.83 -1.79 7.97
C SER A 277 19.46 -1.58 8.64
N ASN A 278 18.82 -2.65 9.13
CA ASN A 278 17.59 -2.56 9.93
C ASN A 278 17.78 -1.68 11.17
N ALA A 279 18.93 -1.77 11.85
CA ALA A 279 19.22 -0.94 13.01
C ALA A 279 19.27 0.55 12.64
N LEU A 280 19.90 0.89 11.51
CA LEU A 280 19.97 2.27 11.00
C LEU A 280 18.59 2.81 10.63
N HIS A 281 17.73 2.01 10.00
CA HIS A 281 16.35 2.41 9.71
C HIS A 281 15.53 2.63 10.99
N LEU A 282 15.62 1.72 11.98
CA LEU A 282 14.85 1.84 13.22
C LEU A 282 15.31 3.00 14.10
N VAL A 283 16.62 3.24 14.21
CA VAL A 283 17.17 4.35 15.01
C VAL A 283 17.00 5.70 14.29
N GLY A 284 17.01 5.68 12.96
CA GLY A 284 16.82 6.84 12.09
C GLY A 284 15.36 7.23 11.89
N SER A 285 14.40 6.47 12.41
CA SER A 285 12.98 6.67 12.15
C SER A 285 12.28 7.48 13.24
N ASP A 286 11.67 8.61 12.85
CA ASP A 286 11.01 9.53 13.80
C ASP A 286 9.66 8.99 14.34
N VAL A 287 9.15 7.92 13.72
CA VAL A 287 7.98 7.18 14.18
C VAL A 287 8.31 6.10 15.21
N VAL A 288 9.60 5.82 15.45
CA VAL A 288 10.08 4.93 16.51
C VAL A 288 10.31 5.72 17.79
N LYS A 289 9.48 5.45 18.81
CA LYS A 289 9.49 6.18 20.08
C LYS A 289 9.96 5.31 21.22
N THR A 290 10.44 5.94 22.29
CA THR A 290 10.73 5.25 23.54
C THR A 290 10.29 6.08 24.74
N SER A 291 10.01 5.40 25.85
CA SER A 291 9.55 6.04 27.09
C SER A 291 10.75 6.31 28.02
N VAL A 292 11.20 7.55 28.07
CA VAL A 292 12.37 7.98 28.88
C VAL A 292 12.00 9.04 29.91
N ASP A 293 12.84 9.25 30.93
CA ASP A 293 12.69 10.36 31.88
C ASP A 293 13.12 11.67 31.18
N PRO A 294 12.21 12.63 30.93
CA PRO A 294 12.51 13.85 30.18
C PRO A 294 13.47 14.81 30.90
N SER A 295 13.84 14.51 32.15
CA SER A 295 14.85 15.28 32.89
C SER A 295 16.29 14.91 32.54
N ILE A 296 16.53 13.73 31.94
CA ILE A 296 17.84 13.27 31.49
C ILE A 296 18.12 13.88 30.11
N LYS A 297 19.25 14.56 29.95
CA LYS A 297 19.60 15.29 28.73
C LYS A 297 20.71 14.59 27.94
N PRO A 298 20.90 14.91 26.65
CA PRO A 298 22.04 14.43 25.89
C PRO A 298 23.35 14.66 26.65
N GLY A 299 24.14 13.59 26.82
CA GLY A 299 25.39 13.59 27.57
C GLY A 299 25.28 13.30 29.07
N ASP A 300 24.07 13.20 29.63
CA ASP A 300 23.86 12.68 30.99
C ASP A 300 23.92 11.14 31.00
N ALA A 301 24.31 10.54 32.15
CA ALA A 301 24.28 9.09 32.32
C ALA A 301 22.85 8.53 32.21
N GLY A 302 22.71 7.44 31.45
CA GLY A 302 21.45 6.77 31.13
C GLY A 302 20.60 7.47 30.07
N TYR A 303 21.17 8.45 29.36
CA TYR A 303 20.47 9.12 28.27
C TYR A 303 20.17 8.15 27.12
N VAL A 304 18.93 8.19 26.64
CA VAL A 304 18.46 7.48 25.46
C VAL A 304 17.62 8.47 24.64
N PRO A 305 17.80 8.57 23.32
CA PRO A 305 16.97 9.41 22.48
C PRO A 305 15.48 9.03 22.67
N PRO A 306 14.58 9.98 22.99
CA PRO A 306 13.16 9.70 23.17
C PRO A 306 12.46 9.27 21.87
N THR A 307 13.07 9.59 20.74
CA THR A 307 12.54 9.35 19.39
C THR A 307 13.74 9.06 18.49
N GLY A 308 13.55 8.17 17.51
CA GLY A 308 14.51 8.00 16.42
C GLY A 308 14.58 9.27 15.57
N GLY A 309 15.47 9.29 14.58
CA GLY A 309 15.62 10.44 13.69
C GLY A 309 17.02 10.58 13.09
N LYS A 310 17.18 11.56 12.20
CA LYS A 310 18.43 11.85 11.48
C LYS A 310 19.61 11.98 12.44
N GLU A 311 19.41 12.62 13.59
CA GLU A 311 20.43 12.87 14.60
C GLU A 311 21.03 11.61 15.24
N ASN A 312 20.35 10.46 15.10
CA ASN A 312 20.82 9.18 15.62
C ASN A 312 21.50 8.30 14.55
N LEU A 313 21.59 8.76 13.30
CA LEU A 313 22.35 8.08 12.24
C LEU A 313 23.86 8.31 12.41
N PRO A 314 24.75 7.53 11.75
CA PRO A 314 26.18 7.81 11.78
C PRO A 314 26.48 9.23 11.29
N THR A 315 27.39 9.94 11.98
CA THR A 315 27.66 11.37 11.73
C THR A 315 28.02 11.66 10.28
N SER A 316 28.74 10.76 9.61
CA SER A 316 29.13 10.92 8.20
C SER A 316 27.94 10.92 7.24
N ILE A 317 26.89 10.15 7.52
CA ILE A 317 25.65 10.17 6.74
C ILE A 317 24.90 11.49 6.98
N GLN A 318 24.83 11.94 8.24
CA GLN A 318 24.22 13.23 8.58
C GLN A 318 24.92 14.38 7.83
N GLU A 319 26.26 14.41 7.87
CA GLU A 319 27.09 15.42 7.21
C GLU A 319 26.93 15.44 5.70
N VAL A 320 26.77 14.28 5.05
CA VAL A 320 26.50 14.19 3.60
C VAL A 320 25.16 14.84 3.27
N PHE A 321 24.09 14.52 4.01
CA PHE A 321 22.77 15.11 3.82
C PHE A 321 22.62 16.57 4.28
N ASP A 322 23.54 17.10 5.09
CA ASP A 322 23.52 18.50 5.52
C ASP A 322 24.41 19.39 4.65
N ALA A 323 25.23 18.79 3.80
CA ALA A 323 26.21 19.54 3.03
C ALA A 323 25.58 20.15 1.77
N PRO A 324 26.15 21.26 1.26
CA PRO A 324 25.70 21.80 -0.01
C PRO A 324 25.89 20.79 -1.15
N LEU A 325 24.86 20.66 -1.99
CA LEU A 325 24.84 19.79 -3.18
C LEU A 325 26.06 19.97 -4.09
N LYS A 326 26.50 21.23 -4.28
CA LYS A 326 27.54 21.61 -5.24
C LYS A 326 28.92 21.78 -4.62
N ASN A 327 29.93 21.46 -5.41
CA ASN A 327 31.30 21.89 -5.18
C ASN A 327 31.42 23.41 -5.20
N SER A 328 32.37 23.92 -4.40
CA SER A 328 32.68 25.34 -4.31
C SER A 328 33.01 25.90 -5.69
N ALA A 329 32.29 26.96 -6.10
CA ALA A 329 32.53 27.63 -7.38
C ALA A 329 33.82 28.47 -7.39
N VAL A 330 34.51 28.57 -6.25
CA VAL A 330 35.78 29.29 -6.09
C VAL A 330 36.94 28.32 -5.92
N PRO A 331 38.15 28.66 -6.41
CA PRO A 331 39.33 27.84 -6.15
C PRO A 331 39.58 27.69 -4.66
N GLU A 332 39.64 26.45 -4.18
CA GLU A 332 39.87 26.15 -2.77
C GLU A 332 41.31 25.75 -2.51
N GLN A 333 41.81 26.11 -1.32
CA GLN A 333 43.11 25.67 -0.87
C GLN A 333 42.97 24.36 -0.09
N VAL A 334 43.33 23.25 -0.72
CA VAL A 334 43.29 21.91 -0.13
C VAL A 334 44.69 21.45 0.28
N ILE A 335 44.78 20.60 1.30
CA ILE A 335 46.05 19.95 1.67
C ILE A 335 46.16 18.66 0.85
N GLY A 336 47.13 18.60 -0.08
CA GLY A 336 47.37 17.39 -0.86
C GLY A 336 47.87 16.22 0.00
N PRO A 337 47.87 14.98 -0.54
CA PRO A 337 48.38 13.79 0.16
C PRO A 337 49.85 13.89 0.61
N ASP A 338 50.59 14.84 0.05
CA ASP A 338 51.97 15.19 0.40
C ASP A 338 52.08 16.24 1.52
N GLY A 339 50.96 16.61 2.16
CA GLY A 339 50.88 17.59 3.24
C GLY A 339 51.06 19.05 2.80
N LYS A 340 51.04 19.33 1.49
CA LYS A 340 51.26 20.68 0.94
C LYS A 340 49.94 21.34 0.52
N PRO A 341 49.76 22.64 0.78
CA PRO A 341 48.62 23.37 0.25
C PRO A 341 48.68 23.40 -1.28
N ARG A 342 47.61 22.98 -1.92
CA ARG A 342 47.34 23.02 -3.35
C ARG A 342 46.09 23.85 -3.58
N ILE A 343 46.01 24.51 -4.73
CA ILE A 343 44.79 25.17 -5.17
C ILE A 343 44.07 24.16 -6.06
N GLU A 344 42.93 23.68 -5.59
CA GLU A 344 42.02 22.86 -6.39
C GLU A 344 41.10 23.82 -7.14
N LEU A 345 41.12 23.71 -8.47
CA LEU A 345 40.22 24.45 -9.33
C LEU A 345 38.90 23.69 -9.39
N PRO A 346 37.74 24.38 -9.42
CA PRO A 346 36.47 23.71 -9.64
C PRO A 346 36.53 22.88 -10.93
N ASP A 347 36.17 21.60 -10.85
CA ASP A 347 36.04 20.74 -12.02
C ASP A 347 34.63 20.94 -12.60
N PRO A 348 34.47 21.60 -13.76
CA PRO A 348 33.17 21.85 -14.34
C PRO A 348 32.45 20.57 -14.80
N ASN A 349 33.16 19.43 -14.88
CA ASN A 349 32.55 18.12 -15.19
C ASN A 349 32.23 17.30 -13.93
N ARG A 350 32.48 17.84 -12.73
CA ARG A 350 32.11 17.23 -11.46
C ARG A 350 31.49 18.30 -10.55
N PRO A 351 30.32 18.85 -10.94
CA PRO A 351 29.72 19.96 -10.21
C PRO A 351 29.15 19.53 -8.84
N TYR A 352 28.78 18.26 -8.69
CA TYR A 352 28.16 17.71 -7.49
C TYR A 352 29.21 17.08 -6.57
N LYS A 353 29.01 17.22 -5.26
CA LYS A 353 30.03 16.89 -4.26
C LYS A 353 30.06 15.43 -3.85
N PHE A 354 28.89 14.81 -3.69
CA PHE A 354 28.72 13.53 -2.96
C PHE A 354 28.01 12.42 -3.76
N LEU A 355 28.13 12.42 -5.09
CA LEU A 355 27.44 11.41 -5.91
C LEU A 355 27.81 9.98 -5.53
N ASP A 356 29.09 9.70 -5.25
CA ASP A 356 29.54 8.37 -4.84
C ASP A 356 29.01 8.02 -3.43
N GLU A 357 29.03 8.96 -2.49
CA GLU A 357 28.53 8.77 -1.13
C GLU A 357 27.01 8.56 -1.09
N TYR A 358 26.23 9.27 -1.92
CA TYR A 358 24.80 9.04 -2.05
C TYR A 358 24.48 7.61 -2.50
N ARG A 359 25.25 7.09 -3.47
CA ARG A 359 25.14 5.71 -3.94
C ARG A 359 25.53 4.70 -2.87
N ASP A 360 26.57 5.01 -2.08
CA ASP A 360 26.96 4.18 -0.96
C ASP A 360 25.87 4.13 0.12
N ILE A 361 25.21 5.25 0.41
CA ILE A 361 24.06 5.32 1.34
C ILE A 361 22.87 4.51 0.80
N ALA A 362 22.53 4.64 -0.48
CA ALA A 362 21.49 3.84 -1.12
C ALA A 362 21.78 2.34 -1.02
N ALA A 363 23.03 1.93 -1.24
CA ALA A 363 23.45 0.54 -1.08
C ALA A 363 23.32 0.06 0.39
N ILE A 364 23.68 0.88 1.37
CA ILE A 364 23.50 0.56 2.80
C ILE A 364 22.01 0.35 3.13
N SER A 365 21.14 1.23 2.63
CA SER A 365 19.68 1.14 2.81
C SER A 365 19.11 -0.17 2.24
N ASN A 366 19.59 -0.59 1.06
CA ASN A 366 19.09 -1.78 0.36
C ASN A 366 19.45 -3.12 1.01
N TYR A 367 20.33 -3.16 2.03
CA TYR A 367 20.50 -4.35 2.84
C TYR A 367 19.30 -4.63 3.77
N GLY A 368 18.57 -3.58 4.14
CA GLY A 368 17.52 -3.63 5.15
C GLY A 368 16.27 -4.39 4.69
N ASP A 369 15.42 -4.70 5.66
CA ASP A 369 14.06 -5.18 5.43
C ASP A 369 13.17 -4.00 5.04
N HIS A 370 12.53 -4.06 3.87
CA HIS A 370 11.66 -2.99 3.38
C HIS A 370 10.45 -2.76 4.30
N ASP A 371 10.03 -3.79 5.07
CA ASP A 371 8.95 -3.65 6.06
C ASP A 371 9.34 -2.75 7.26
N LEU A 372 10.62 -2.46 7.44
CA LEU A 372 11.14 -1.63 8.53
C LEU A 372 11.49 -0.20 8.09
N GLN A 373 11.44 0.08 6.80
CA GLN A 373 11.71 1.40 6.25
C GLN A 373 10.43 2.23 6.31
N ARG A 374 10.22 2.94 7.42
CA ARG A 374 9.03 3.77 7.67
C ARG A 374 9.45 5.08 8.32
N SER A 375 9.21 6.19 7.65
CA SER A 375 9.68 7.53 8.05
C SER A 375 11.14 7.51 8.51
N SER A 376 11.97 6.80 7.77
CA SER A 376 13.39 6.62 8.06
C SER A 376 14.17 7.80 7.49
N ALA A 377 14.95 8.48 8.33
CA ALA A 377 15.77 9.62 7.91
C ALA A 377 16.80 9.27 6.81
N LEU A 378 17.13 7.99 6.62
CA LEU A 378 17.90 7.55 5.45
C LEU A 378 17.11 7.76 4.16
N ASN A 379 15.87 7.29 4.10
CA ASN A 379 15.02 7.37 2.91
C ASN A 379 14.54 8.80 2.66
N GLU A 380 14.17 9.53 3.73
CA GLU A 380 13.81 10.95 3.65
C GLU A 380 14.99 11.80 3.15
N GLY A 381 16.19 11.55 3.66
CA GLY A 381 17.42 12.22 3.20
C GLY A 381 17.69 11.92 1.74
N MET A 382 17.64 10.65 1.32
CA MET A 382 17.83 10.27 -0.09
C MET A 382 16.78 10.91 -1.02
N LEU A 383 15.51 11.00 -0.63
CA LEU A 383 14.48 11.72 -1.41
C LEU A 383 14.73 13.22 -1.49
N ALA A 384 15.16 13.83 -0.38
CA ALA A 384 15.49 15.25 -0.35
C ALA A 384 16.67 15.57 -1.29
N GLU A 385 17.72 14.75 -1.28
CA GLU A 385 18.87 14.89 -2.16
C GLU A 385 18.50 14.62 -3.62
N SER A 386 17.68 13.59 -3.90
CA SER A 386 17.16 13.35 -5.26
C SER A 386 16.42 14.57 -5.79
N ARG A 387 15.55 15.18 -4.97
CA ARG A 387 14.84 16.41 -5.35
C ARG A 387 15.79 17.56 -5.64
N GLU A 388 16.76 17.82 -4.77
CA GLU A 388 17.73 18.91 -4.98
C GLU A 388 18.60 18.68 -6.22
N LEU A 389 19.08 17.45 -6.42
CA LEU A 389 19.91 17.07 -7.55
C LEU A 389 19.15 17.19 -8.87
N LEU A 390 17.91 16.70 -8.92
CA LEU A 390 17.06 16.74 -10.09
C LEU A 390 16.69 18.19 -10.46
N SER A 391 16.22 18.95 -9.47
CA SER A 391 15.82 20.35 -9.66
C SER A 391 16.99 21.23 -10.14
N ASP A 392 18.20 20.99 -9.62
CA ASP A 392 19.38 21.73 -10.05
C ASP A 392 19.85 21.34 -11.46
N TYR A 393 19.87 20.04 -11.75
CA TYR A 393 20.33 19.50 -13.04
C TYR A 393 19.45 19.98 -14.20
N ASP A 394 18.14 19.98 -14.01
CA ASP A 394 17.16 20.39 -15.03
C ASP A 394 16.92 21.91 -15.05
N SER A 395 17.58 22.67 -14.17
CA SER A 395 17.46 24.12 -14.17
C SER A 395 18.12 24.79 -15.38
N ASP A 396 17.52 25.90 -15.84
CA ASP A 396 18.11 26.80 -16.85
C ASP A 396 19.50 27.37 -16.46
N HIS A 397 19.84 27.30 -15.16
CA HIS A 397 21.08 27.83 -14.59
C HIS A 397 22.08 26.73 -14.22
N ARG A 398 21.91 25.52 -14.76
CA ARG A 398 22.77 24.37 -14.45
C ARG A 398 24.25 24.67 -14.71
N PRO A 399 25.17 24.06 -13.92
CA PRO A 399 26.59 24.20 -14.14
C PRO A 399 26.94 23.70 -15.55
N ASN A 400 27.42 24.61 -16.39
CA ASN A 400 27.79 24.33 -17.78
C ASN A 400 26.61 23.87 -18.67
N PRO A 401 25.81 24.82 -19.23
CA PRO A 401 24.67 24.51 -20.11
C PRO A 401 24.99 23.65 -21.34
N GLY A 402 26.28 23.54 -21.70
CA GLY A 402 26.76 22.70 -22.80
C GLY A 402 26.87 21.20 -22.48
N LEU A 403 26.66 20.77 -21.22
CA LEU A 403 26.52 19.36 -20.85
C LEU A 403 25.10 18.90 -21.22
N GLY A 404 24.95 18.15 -22.32
CA GLY A 404 23.65 17.66 -22.79
C GLY A 404 23.14 16.45 -21.99
N THR A 405 21.96 15.95 -22.35
CA THR A 405 21.29 14.78 -21.73
C THR A 405 22.22 13.58 -21.59
N ALA A 406 22.99 13.25 -22.63
CA ALA A 406 23.94 12.13 -22.61
C ALA A 406 24.98 12.21 -21.47
N TRP A 407 25.35 13.42 -21.02
CA TRP A 407 26.24 13.56 -19.87
C TRP A 407 25.50 13.31 -18.55
N GLY A 408 24.25 13.76 -18.42
CA GLY A 408 23.40 13.45 -17.25
C GLY A 408 23.23 11.95 -17.09
N HIS A 409 22.84 11.29 -18.18
CA HIS A 409 22.68 9.83 -18.24
C HIS A 409 23.90 9.06 -17.76
N GLU A 410 25.11 9.54 -18.06
CA GLU A 410 26.36 8.87 -17.64
C GLU A 410 26.79 9.22 -16.21
N ASN A 411 26.50 10.44 -15.72
CA ASN A 411 27.16 10.99 -14.53
C ASN A 411 26.21 11.31 -13.36
N VAL A 412 24.92 11.54 -13.60
CA VAL A 412 23.94 11.99 -12.61
C VAL A 412 22.88 10.93 -12.38
N ASP A 413 22.26 10.45 -13.46
CA ASP A 413 21.14 9.51 -13.41
C ASP A 413 21.44 8.22 -12.64
N PRO A 414 22.63 7.59 -12.71
CA PRO A 414 22.90 6.40 -11.91
C PRO A 414 22.75 6.66 -10.40
N THR A 415 23.05 7.88 -9.94
CA THR A 415 22.87 8.28 -8.54
C THR A 415 21.40 8.52 -8.23
N LEU A 416 20.70 9.28 -9.07
CA LEU A 416 19.27 9.54 -8.90
C LEU A 416 18.47 8.23 -8.88
N GLN A 417 18.74 7.31 -9.81
CA GLN A 417 18.07 6.01 -9.91
C GLN A 417 18.29 5.17 -8.65
N GLU A 418 19.53 5.06 -8.17
CA GLU A 418 19.84 4.31 -6.95
C GLU A 418 19.17 4.92 -5.71
N LEU A 419 19.13 6.26 -5.61
CA LEU A 419 18.45 6.96 -4.51
C LEU A 419 16.93 6.78 -4.55
N LEU A 420 16.29 6.95 -5.70
CA LEU A 420 14.85 6.79 -5.86
C LEU A 420 14.42 5.33 -5.60
N SER A 421 15.14 4.36 -6.17
CA SER A 421 14.88 2.93 -5.93
C SER A 421 15.09 2.53 -4.47
N ALA A 422 16.11 3.04 -3.79
CA ALA A 422 16.29 2.74 -2.37
C ALA A 422 15.20 3.40 -1.50
N SER A 423 14.78 4.60 -1.88
CA SER A 423 13.79 5.38 -1.12
C SER A 423 12.35 4.91 -1.30
N SER A 424 12.02 4.30 -2.44
CA SER A 424 10.67 3.78 -2.75
C SER A 424 10.18 2.74 -1.73
N HIS A 425 11.10 2.10 -1.01
CA HIS A 425 10.80 1.14 0.04
C HIS A 425 10.18 1.77 1.31
N ASP A 426 10.18 3.10 1.44
CA ASP A 426 9.54 3.84 2.53
C ASP A 426 8.30 4.60 2.03
N PRO A 427 7.12 3.96 2.06
CA PRO A 427 5.89 4.58 1.54
C PRO A 427 5.43 5.80 2.35
N ILE A 428 5.90 5.98 3.59
CA ILE A 428 5.60 7.19 4.38
C ILE A 428 6.45 8.35 3.87
N ALA A 429 7.76 8.13 3.70
CA ALA A 429 8.66 9.16 3.18
C ALA A 429 8.29 9.58 1.75
N VAL A 430 7.92 8.63 0.89
CA VAL A 430 7.43 8.93 -0.47
C VAL A 430 6.14 9.74 -0.43
N HIS A 431 5.15 9.32 0.37
CA HIS A 431 3.90 10.07 0.54
C HIS A 431 4.18 11.52 0.97
N ASP A 432 4.99 11.71 2.02
CA ASP A 432 5.26 13.04 2.56
C ASP A 432 6.05 13.92 1.60
N ALA A 433 6.92 13.33 0.75
CA ALA A 433 7.69 14.05 -0.25
C ALA A 433 6.85 14.53 -1.45
N PHE A 434 5.80 13.79 -1.83
CA PHE A 434 5.01 14.02 -3.05
C PHE A 434 3.60 14.54 -2.78
N ALA A 435 2.83 13.92 -1.89
CA ALA A 435 1.47 14.35 -1.51
C ALA A 435 1.48 15.38 -0.36
N GLY A 436 2.60 15.49 0.36
CA GLY A 436 2.74 16.29 1.56
C GLY A 436 2.26 15.54 2.80
N VAL A 437 2.76 15.93 3.98
CA VAL A 437 2.41 15.30 5.28
C VAL A 437 0.90 15.34 5.58
N ASP A 438 0.18 16.32 5.02
CA ASP A 438 -1.28 16.44 5.13
C ASP A 438 -2.04 15.63 4.06
N GLY A 439 -1.34 15.06 3.08
CA GLY A 439 -1.89 14.35 1.92
C GLY A 439 -2.68 15.23 0.95
N HIS A 440 -2.58 16.56 1.08
CA HIS A 440 -3.39 17.53 0.34
C HIS A 440 -2.59 18.75 -0.14
N SER A 441 -1.29 18.79 0.11
CA SER A 441 -0.36 19.84 -0.30
C SER A 441 0.74 19.23 -1.18
N PRO A 442 0.41 18.80 -2.42
CA PRO A 442 1.35 18.11 -3.28
C PRO A 442 2.55 18.99 -3.64
N ASN A 443 3.70 18.36 -3.77
CA ASN A 443 4.94 19.01 -4.17
C ASN A 443 5.07 18.99 -5.70
N ASP A 444 4.29 19.84 -6.36
CA ASP A 444 4.20 19.92 -7.82
C ASP A 444 5.55 20.15 -8.51
N ASP A 445 6.50 20.84 -7.87
CA ASP A 445 7.84 21.04 -8.42
C ASP A 445 8.60 19.72 -8.48
N PHE A 446 8.52 18.88 -7.45
CA PHE A 446 9.19 17.58 -7.46
C PHE A 446 8.49 16.60 -8.39
N ILE A 447 7.15 16.59 -8.42
CA ILE A 447 6.38 15.78 -9.38
C ILE A 447 6.73 16.18 -10.82
N ARG A 448 6.80 17.49 -11.12
CA ARG A 448 7.26 18.01 -12.41
C ARG A 448 8.61 17.43 -12.77
N ASP A 449 9.58 17.60 -11.87
CA ASP A 449 10.96 17.24 -12.15
C ASP A 449 11.08 15.73 -12.40
N VAL A 450 10.34 14.88 -11.66
CA VAL A 450 10.27 13.43 -11.92
C VAL A 450 9.71 13.10 -13.29
N TYR A 451 8.62 13.75 -13.71
CA TYR A 451 8.02 13.49 -15.01
C TYR A 451 8.81 14.07 -16.18
N GLN A 452 9.38 15.27 -16.04
CA GLN A 452 9.98 16.00 -17.15
C GLN A 452 11.45 15.66 -17.38
N HIS A 453 12.09 14.95 -16.46
CA HIS A 453 13.45 14.46 -16.65
C HIS A 453 13.51 13.35 -17.70
N ASP A 454 14.49 13.41 -18.59
CA ASP A 454 14.80 12.36 -19.58
C ASP A 454 15.72 11.34 -18.91
N TRP A 455 15.15 10.24 -18.41
CA TRP A 455 15.84 9.26 -17.56
C TRP A 455 16.64 8.24 -18.39
N ALA A 456 17.90 7.98 -18.02
CA ALA A 456 18.72 6.97 -18.68
C ALA A 456 18.20 5.51 -18.59
N ASP A 457 17.29 5.22 -17.65
CA ASP A 457 16.66 3.92 -17.44
C ASP A 457 15.19 3.90 -17.87
N ASP A 458 14.81 4.78 -18.80
CA ASP A 458 13.44 4.95 -19.30
C ASP A 458 12.43 5.29 -18.20
N GLY A 459 12.91 5.80 -17.06
CA GLY A 459 12.12 6.21 -15.90
C GLY A 459 11.74 5.06 -14.96
N LYS A 460 12.44 3.92 -15.04
CA LYS A 460 12.14 2.73 -14.23
C LYS A 460 12.26 3.00 -12.72
N ALA A 461 13.36 3.58 -12.25
CA ALA A 461 13.55 3.90 -10.83
C ALA A 461 12.54 4.93 -10.32
N ALA A 462 12.19 5.92 -11.15
CA ALA A 462 11.15 6.89 -10.85
C ALA A 462 9.77 6.22 -10.72
N GLY A 463 9.47 5.23 -11.57
CA GLY A 463 8.23 4.45 -11.50
C GLY A 463 8.07 3.62 -10.22
N GLU A 464 9.16 3.28 -9.55
CA GLU A 464 9.11 2.56 -8.26
C GLU A 464 8.55 3.42 -7.12
N LEU A 465 8.49 4.76 -7.28
CA LEU A 465 7.88 5.66 -6.30
C LEU A 465 6.35 5.52 -6.23
N PHE A 466 5.73 4.93 -7.25
CA PHE A 466 4.30 4.69 -7.22
C PHE A 466 3.96 3.57 -6.21
N PRO A 467 2.93 3.75 -5.38
CA PRO A 467 2.46 2.71 -4.48
C PRO A 467 2.14 1.39 -5.19
N SER A 468 2.41 0.29 -4.48
CA SER A 468 2.00 -1.04 -4.94
C SER A 468 0.48 -1.13 -5.04
N THR A 469 -0.03 -1.83 -6.06
CA THR A 469 -1.47 -2.06 -6.25
C THR A 469 -2.13 -2.88 -5.12
N THR A 470 -1.34 -3.49 -4.24
CA THR A 470 -1.82 -4.20 -3.04
C THR A 470 -1.81 -3.34 -1.78
N ASP A 471 -1.25 -2.12 -1.84
CA ASP A 471 -1.31 -1.15 -0.75
C ASP A 471 -2.61 -0.35 -0.84
N HIS A 472 -3.53 -0.64 0.07
CA HIS A 472 -4.83 0.02 0.16
C HIS A 472 -4.89 1.06 1.30
N SER A 473 -3.73 1.55 1.74
CA SER A 473 -3.67 2.61 2.75
C SER A 473 -4.14 3.96 2.19
N VAL A 474 -4.63 4.83 3.07
CA VAL A 474 -4.99 6.21 2.72
C VAL A 474 -3.82 6.94 2.04
N ARG A 475 -2.59 6.68 2.52
CA ARG A 475 -1.37 7.28 1.96
C ARG A 475 -1.14 6.86 0.51
N ALA A 476 -1.35 5.58 0.18
CA ALA A 476 -1.17 5.09 -1.18
C ALA A 476 -2.12 5.82 -2.16
N GLY A 477 -3.39 5.97 -1.81
CA GLY A 477 -4.34 6.74 -2.61
C GLY A 477 -3.97 8.21 -2.72
N GLN A 478 -3.53 8.85 -1.63
CA GLN A 478 -3.10 10.26 -1.63
C GLN A 478 -1.87 10.50 -2.51
N THR A 479 -0.88 9.59 -2.44
CA THR A 479 0.31 9.63 -3.30
C THR A 479 -0.08 9.50 -4.78
N MET A 480 -0.89 8.49 -5.14
CA MET A 480 -1.32 8.32 -6.52
C MET A 480 -2.14 9.51 -7.02
N HIS A 481 -3.07 10.02 -6.20
CA HIS A 481 -3.86 11.20 -6.57
C HIS A 481 -2.98 12.43 -6.82
N ALA A 482 -1.90 12.64 -6.07
CA ALA A 482 -0.97 13.75 -6.30
C ALA A 482 -0.30 13.67 -7.68
N PHE A 483 0.22 12.49 -8.04
CA PHE A 483 0.84 12.24 -9.35
C PHE A 483 -0.17 12.40 -10.49
N ASP A 484 -1.36 11.82 -10.34
CA ASP A 484 -2.41 11.86 -11.35
C ASP A 484 -2.99 13.25 -11.58
N ALA A 485 -3.21 14.01 -10.50
CA ALA A 485 -3.69 15.38 -10.59
C ALA A 485 -2.69 16.25 -11.36
N TYR A 486 -1.40 16.06 -11.10
CA TYR A 486 -0.34 16.75 -11.84
C TYR A 486 -0.31 16.31 -13.31
N ALA A 487 -0.28 15.00 -13.58
CA ALA A 487 -0.23 14.47 -14.95
C ALA A 487 -1.44 14.92 -15.77
N GLY A 488 -2.63 14.90 -15.18
CA GLY A 488 -3.86 15.38 -15.79
C GLY A 488 -3.86 16.88 -16.08
N ASP A 489 -3.45 17.72 -15.12
CA ASP A 489 -3.42 19.18 -15.31
C ASP A 489 -2.31 19.62 -16.28
N LYS A 490 -1.18 18.90 -16.30
CA LYS A 490 0.02 19.23 -17.09
C LYS A 490 0.20 18.37 -18.34
N TYR A 491 -0.81 17.61 -18.75
CA TYR A 491 -0.71 16.66 -19.85
C TYR A 491 -0.12 17.27 -21.13
N GLN A 492 -0.41 18.54 -21.43
CA GLN A 492 0.14 19.23 -22.61
C GLN A 492 1.66 19.34 -22.55
N ASP A 493 2.21 19.66 -21.39
CA ASP A 493 3.66 19.77 -21.21
C ASP A 493 4.30 18.37 -21.26
N LEU A 494 3.62 17.35 -20.72
CA LEU A 494 4.07 15.96 -20.73
C LEU A 494 3.98 15.28 -22.11
N LEU A 495 3.06 15.70 -22.97
CA LEU A 495 3.03 15.28 -24.37
C LEU A 495 4.02 16.07 -25.24
N ASN A 496 4.62 17.14 -24.72
CA ASN A 496 5.49 18.04 -25.47
C ASN A 496 6.87 18.19 -24.81
N MET A 497 7.48 17.07 -24.45
CA MET A 497 8.85 17.02 -23.92
C MET A 497 9.88 17.38 -24.99
N ASN A 498 11.12 17.63 -24.55
CA ASN A 498 12.29 17.89 -25.41
C ASN A 498 12.07 19.00 -26.46
N GLY A 499 11.37 20.08 -26.05
CA GLY A 499 11.04 21.22 -26.91
C GLY A 499 9.80 21.02 -27.78
N GLY A 500 8.96 20.04 -27.46
CA GLY A 500 7.72 19.70 -28.17
C GLY A 500 7.94 18.74 -29.33
N ARG A 501 8.79 17.73 -29.15
CA ARG A 501 9.11 16.74 -30.19
C ARG A 501 8.72 15.32 -29.83
N GLU A 502 8.61 15.04 -28.53
CA GLU A 502 8.42 13.70 -27.97
C GLU A 502 7.47 13.81 -26.78
N SER A 503 6.67 12.78 -26.57
CA SER A 503 5.78 12.61 -25.43
C SER A 503 6.47 11.88 -24.27
N LEU A 504 5.89 11.95 -23.07
CA LEU A 504 6.42 11.27 -21.88
C LEU A 504 6.56 9.76 -22.08
N GLY A 505 5.61 9.11 -22.76
CA GLY A 505 5.68 7.68 -23.06
C GLY A 505 6.77 7.33 -24.06
N GLU A 506 7.17 8.27 -24.93
CA GLU A 506 8.31 8.08 -25.83
C GLU A 506 9.66 8.27 -25.12
N VAL A 507 9.75 9.25 -24.21
CA VAL A 507 10.98 9.56 -23.47
C VAL A 507 11.21 8.58 -22.31
N ASN A 508 10.17 8.30 -21.52
CA ASN A 508 10.23 7.50 -20.30
C ASN A 508 9.15 6.40 -20.28
N PRO A 509 9.20 5.41 -21.19
CA PRO A 509 8.16 4.39 -21.29
C PRO A 509 7.96 3.57 -20.00
N SER A 510 9.02 3.28 -19.25
CA SER A 510 8.90 2.51 -17.99
C SER A 510 8.18 3.28 -16.90
N LEU A 511 8.35 4.61 -16.85
CA LEU A 511 7.62 5.49 -15.91
C LEU A 511 6.12 5.49 -16.23
N VAL A 512 5.75 5.65 -17.51
CA VAL A 512 4.35 5.67 -17.94
C VAL A 512 3.66 4.31 -17.73
N GLN A 513 4.37 3.20 -18.00
CA GLN A 513 3.88 1.86 -17.70
C GLN A 513 3.62 1.65 -16.21
N SER A 514 4.54 2.12 -15.35
CA SER A 514 4.37 2.05 -13.89
C SER A 514 3.19 2.90 -13.41
N LEU A 515 3.02 4.10 -13.98
CA LEU A 515 1.88 4.98 -13.68
C LEU A 515 0.54 4.32 -14.03
N GLY A 516 0.43 3.75 -15.24
CA GLY A 516 -0.76 3.04 -15.67
C GLY A 516 -1.06 1.80 -14.84
N ASP A 517 -0.04 1.03 -14.44
CA ASP A 517 -0.22 -0.15 -13.60
C ASP A 517 -0.63 0.20 -12.16
N ALA A 518 -0.01 1.21 -11.56
CA ALA A 518 -0.32 1.66 -10.19
C ALA A 518 -1.73 2.26 -10.07
N ASN A 519 -2.27 2.82 -11.16
CA ASN A 519 -3.60 3.43 -11.18
C ASN A 519 -4.77 2.47 -11.31
N LYS A 520 -4.53 1.20 -11.63
CA LYS A 520 -5.61 0.21 -11.84
C LYS A 520 -6.63 0.17 -10.69
N PRO A 521 -6.23 0.15 -9.39
CA PRO A 521 -7.19 0.13 -8.29
C PRO A 521 -8.00 1.43 -8.13
N TYR A 522 -7.57 2.55 -8.73
CA TYR A 522 -8.16 3.87 -8.47
C TYR A 522 -9.04 4.39 -9.61
N ILE A 523 -9.26 3.62 -10.68
CA ILE A 523 -10.00 4.09 -11.87
C ILE A 523 -11.44 4.46 -11.52
N ASP A 524 -12.09 3.69 -10.64
CA ASP A 524 -13.44 3.98 -10.17
C ASP A 524 -13.47 5.16 -9.17
N ASP A 525 -12.40 5.40 -8.40
CA ASP A 525 -12.23 6.60 -7.57
C ASP A 525 -12.12 7.88 -8.42
N MET A 526 -11.39 7.86 -9.53
CA MET A 526 -11.23 9.02 -10.44
C MET A 526 -12.59 9.59 -10.88
N VAL A 527 -13.56 8.71 -11.12
CA VAL A 527 -14.95 9.07 -11.47
C VAL A 527 -15.88 9.17 -10.26
N GLY A 528 -15.41 8.76 -9.10
CA GLY A 528 -16.09 8.90 -7.83
C GLY A 528 -17.17 7.85 -7.56
N ALA A 529 -16.99 6.65 -8.10
CA ALA A 529 -17.83 5.49 -7.83
C ALA A 529 -17.36 4.72 -6.58
N ASN A 530 -16.04 4.55 -6.38
CA ASN A 530 -15.40 3.85 -5.25
C ASN A 530 -16.17 2.57 -4.84
N LEU A 531 -16.14 1.57 -5.72
CA LEU A 531 -16.84 0.31 -5.60
C LEU A 531 -16.05 -0.76 -4.85
N ASP A 532 -14.71 -0.66 -4.83
CA ASP A 532 -13.83 -1.64 -4.19
C ASP A 532 -13.36 -1.23 -2.77
N GLY A 533 -13.62 0.01 -2.35
CA GLY A 533 -13.33 0.50 -1.00
C GLY A 533 -11.91 0.99 -0.77
N THR A 534 -11.17 1.31 -1.82
CA THR A 534 -9.92 2.12 -1.77
C THR A 534 -10.11 3.41 -0.98
N GLN A 535 -8.99 3.96 -0.49
CA GLN A 535 -8.98 5.12 0.39
C GLN A 535 -7.92 6.13 -0.05
N GLY A 536 -8.18 7.41 0.25
CA GLY A 536 -7.20 8.49 0.06
C GLY A 536 -7.10 9.02 -1.37
N PHE A 537 -7.82 8.43 -2.33
CA PHE A 537 -7.90 8.93 -3.70
C PHE A 537 -9.20 9.72 -3.89
N ASP A 538 -9.09 11.04 -4.06
CA ASP A 538 -10.24 11.90 -4.33
C ASP A 538 -10.63 11.86 -5.82
N LYS A 539 -11.84 12.33 -6.17
CA LYS A 539 -12.24 12.47 -7.57
C LYS A 539 -11.24 13.38 -8.29
N LEU A 540 -10.62 12.87 -9.36
CA LEU A 540 -9.55 13.56 -10.08
C LEU A 540 -10.01 14.89 -10.72
N ASP A 541 -11.28 14.94 -11.08
CA ASP A 541 -11.95 16.15 -11.56
C ASP A 541 -13.08 16.54 -10.59
N THR A 542 -12.96 17.74 -10.01
CA THR A 542 -13.97 18.33 -9.11
C THR A 542 -15.18 18.92 -9.85
N GLY A 543 -15.06 19.11 -11.17
CA GLY A 543 -16.10 19.62 -12.06
C GLY A 543 -16.80 18.53 -12.88
N ALA A 544 -17.80 18.96 -13.67
CA ALA A 544 -18.49 18.07 -14.61
C ALA A 544 -17.64 17.67 -15.82
N ASN A 545 -16.63 18.49 -16.17
CA ASN A 545 -15.68 18.17 -17.22
C ASN A 545 -14.63 17.18 -16.67
N ALA A 546 -14.19 16.25 -17.52
CA ALA A 546 -13.15 15.28 -17.18
C ALA A 546 -11.77 15.75 -17.66
N ASN A 547 -11.40 16.99 -17.33
CA ASN A 547 -10.23 17.67 -17.92
C ASN A 547 -8.92 17.01 -17.49
N ASN A 548 -8.78 16.74 -16.20
CA ASN A 548 -7.59 16.11 -15.66
C ASN A 548 -7.58 14.62 -16.05
N MET A 549 -8.73 13.96 -15.97
CA MET A 549 -8.83 12.55 -16.32
C MET A 549 -8.48 12.29 -17.79
N ARG A 550 -9.01 13.03 -18.76
CA ARG A 550 -8.60 12.86 -20.16
C ARG A 550 -7.12 13.18 -20.39
N GLY A 551 -6.56 14.11 -19.61
CA GLY A 551 -5.15 14.46 -19.67
C GLY A 551 -4.27 13.30 -19.19
N LEU A 552 -4.65 12.68 -18.07
CA LEU A 552 -4.00 11.49 -17.53
C LEU A 552 -4.07 10.32 -18.52
N PHE A 553 -5.24 10.05 -19.09
CA PHE A 553 -5.38 9.02 -20.13
C PHE A 553 -4.47 9.33 -21.32
N ALA A 554 -4.45 10.56 -21.83
CA ALA A 554 -3.57 10.93 -22.94
C ALA A 554 -2.06 10.74 -22.61
N VAL A 555 -1.64 11.05 -21.38
CA VAL A 555 -0.26 10.81 -20.93
C VAL A 555 0.03 9.31 -20.89
N ILE A 556 -0.87 8.50 -20.35
CA ILE A 556 -0.71 7.04 -20.30
C ILE A 556 -0.70 6.43 -21.71
N ASP A 557 -1.58 6.91 -22.60
CA ASP A 557 -1.75 6.44 -23.96
C ASP A 557 -0.53 6.73 -24.84
N SER A 558 0.32 7.69 -24.44
CA SER A 558 1.58 7.98 -25.14
C SER A 558 2.60 6.83 -25.13
N ASP A 559 2.46 5.84 -24.23
CA ASP A 559 3.14 4.54 -24.32
C ASP A 559 2.12 3.43 -24.66
N LEU A 560 2.28 2.77 -25.81
CA LEU A 560 1.32 1.78 -26.30
C LEU A 560 1.14 0.54 -25.39
N THR A 561 2.12 0.23 -24.54
CA THR A 561 2.02 -0.88 -23.59
C THR A 561 1.15 -0.49 -22.41
N ALA A 562 1.37 0.72 -21.87
CA ALA A 562 0.57 1.33 -20.83
C ALA A 562 -0.86 1.61 -21.32
N GLU A 563 -1.02 2.19 -22.52
CA GLU A 563 -2.31 2.43 -23.21
C GLU A 563 -3.18 1.18 -23.15
N LYS A 564 -2.66 0.05 -23.66
CA LYS A 564 -3.39 -1.21 -23.70
C LYS A 564 -3.74 -1.70 -22.30
N SER A 565 -2.74 -1.79 -21.41
CA SER A 565 -2.89 -2.35 -20.06
C SER A 565 -3.90 -1.56 -19.22
N PHE A 566 -3.83 -0.23 -19.28
CA PHE A 566 -4.66 0.68 -18.51
C PHE A 566 -6.08 0.78 -19.08
N ASN A 567 -6.24 0.94 -20.40
CA ASN A 567 -7.56 1.03 -21.01
C ASN A 567 -8.35 -0.28 -20.99
N ASP A 568 -7.67 -1.43 -21.07
CA ASP A 568 -8.32 -2.73 -20.84
C ASP A 568 -8.94 -2.77 -19.42
N HIS A 569 -8.21 -2.29 -18.41
CA HIS A 569 -8.69 -2.24 -17.02
C HIS A 569 -9.77 -1.17 -16.79
N ALA A 570 -9.63 -0.01 -17.42
CA ALA A 570 -10.64 1.05 -17.40
C ALA A 570 -11.95 0.57 -18.01
N THR A 571 -11.87 -0.16 -19.13
CA THR A 571 -13.05 -0.75 -19.78
C THR A 571 -13.69 -1.83 -18.92
N ALA A 572 -12.89 -2.67 -18.23
CA ALA A 572 -13.40 -3.62 -17.26
C ALA A 572 -14.10 -2.93 -16.08
N THR A 573 -13.53 -1.83 -15.56
CA THR A 573 -14.12 -1.00 -14.49
C THR A 573 -15.42 -0.35 -14.93
N TRP A 574 -15.47 0.20 -16.15
CA TRP A 574 -16.69 0.72 -16.76
C TRP A 574 -17.81 -0.33 -16.78
N ARG A 575 -17.49 -1.55 -17.22
CA ARG A 575 -18.44 -2.66 -17.28
C ARG A 575 -18.95 -3.02 -15.88
N ASP A 576 -18.07 -3.02 -14.89
CA ASP A 576 -18.41 -3.29 -13.51
C ASP A 576 -19.33 -2.22 -12.91
N ILE A 577 -19.12 -0.94 -13.23
CA ILE A 577 -20.02 0.16 -12.83
C ILE A 577 -21.42 -0.04 -13.41
N VAL A 578 -21.54 -0.36 -14.71
CA VAL A 578 -22.83 -0.62 -15.37
C VAL A 578 -23.50 -1.87 -14.79
N ALA A 579 -22.72 -2.90 -14.47
CA ALA A 579 -23.21 -4.13 -13.85
C ALA A 579 -23.71 -3.91 -12.41
N ASN A 580 -22.98 -3.15 -11.61
CA ASN A 580 -23.37 -2.77 -10.26
C ASN A 580 -24.70 -1.99 -10.27
N TYR A 581 -24.82 -0.99 -11.15
CA TYR A 581 -26.05 -0.22 -11.31
C TYR A 581 -27.25 -1.14 -11.63
N SER A 582 -27.09 -2.04 -12.59
CA SER A 582 -28.16 -2.92 -13.07
C SER A 582 -28.55 -3.97 -12.04
N GLN A 583 -27.59 -4.53 -11.32
CA GLN A 583 -27.82 -5.44 -10.21
C GLN A 583 -28.59 -4.77 -9.06
N ASN A 584 -28.22 -3.54 -8.70
CA ASN A 584 -28.91 -2.77 -7.67
C ASN A 584 -30.36 -2.47 -8.08
N LEU A 585 -30.58 -2.06 -9.32
CA LEU A 585 -31.91 -1.84 -9.88
C LEU A 585 -32.78 -3.11 -9.82
N ALA A 586 -32.18 -4.28 -10.05
CA ALA A 586 -32.87 -5.57 -9.97
C ALA A 586 -33.25 -5.98 -8.53
N GLY A 587 -32.39 -5.68 -7.56
CA GLY A 587 -32.49 -6.21 -6.19
C GLY A 587 -33.24 -5.33 -5.19
N SER A 588 -33.03 -4.01 -5.21
CA SER A 588 -33.41 -3.11 -4.11
C SER A 588 -34.28 -1.91 -4.52
N GLY A 589 -34.47 -1.67 -5.82
CA GLY A 589 -35.21 -0.50 -6.33
C GLY A 589 -34.27 0.57 -6.89
N ILE A 590 -34.62 1.86 -6.77
CA ILE A 590 -33.93 2.98 -7.45
C ILE A 590 -32.43 3.02 -7.07
N PRO A 591 -31.50 2.72 -8.01
CA PRO A 591 -30.05 2.77 -7.80
C PRO A 591 -29.55 4.22 -7.75
N ASP A 592 -28.28 4.39 -7.37
CA ASP A 592 -27.59 5.68 -7.46
C ASP A 592 -27.33 6.04 -8.93
N GLY A 593 -27.86 7.19 -9.36
CA GLY A 593 -27.64 7.71 -10.71
C GLY A 593 -26.18 8.12 -10.96
N ASP A 594 -25.44 8.45 -9.90
CA ASP A 594 -24.04 8.86 -9.97
C ASP A 594 -23.15 7.75 -10.56
N LEU A 595 -23.54 6.47 -10.47
CA LEU A 595 -22.84 5.37 -11.13
C LEU A 595 -22.91 5.47 -12.66
N LEU A 596 -24.06 5.83 -13.21
CA LEU A 596 -24.19 6.03 -14.65
C LEU A 596 -23.48 7.31 -15.10
N ALA A 597 -23.51 8.38 -14.29
CA ALA A 597 -22.65 9.54 -14.53
C ALA A 597 -21.16 9.15 -14.56
N ALA A 598 -20.70 8.33 -13.61
CA ALA A 598 -19.34 7.84 -13.52
C ALA A 598 -18.94 7.01 -14.75
N ALA A 599 -19.79 6.08 -15.19
CA ALA A 599 -19.56 5.30 -16.41
C ALA A 599 -19.47 6.21 -17.66
N GLY A 600 -20.35 7.20 -17.80
CA GLY A 600 -20.31 8.13 -18.92
C GLY A 600 -19.06 9.02 -18.91
N LYS A 601 -18.65 9.46 -17.70
CA LYS A 601 -17.42 10.24 -17.50
C LYS A 601 -16.18 9.44 -17.89
N LEU A 602 -16.08 8.18 -17.43
CA LEU A 602 -14.98 7.26 -17.75
C LEU A 602 -14.87 7.01 -19.25
N THR A 603 -15.99 6.68 -19.93
CA THR A 603 -15.99 6.48 -21.38
C THR A 603 -15.53 7.74 -22.12
N GLY A 604 -16.00 8.92 -21.72
CA GLY A 604 -15.59 10.18 -22.36
C GLY A 604 -14.12 10.53 -22.10
N ALA A 605 -13.58 10.19 -20.93
CA ALA A 605 -12.16 10.40 -20.63
C ALA A 605 -11.25 9.47 -21.43
N GLN A 606 -11.59 8.17 -21.55
CA GLN A 606 -10.89 7.19 -22.39
C GLN A 606 -10.86 7.64 -23.86
N ASP A 607 -12.02 8.03 -24.39
CA ASP A 607 -12.15 8.53 -25.75
C ASP A 607 -11.25 9.74 -26.02
N MET A 608 -11.27 10.71 -25.10
CA MET A 608 -10.52 11.94 -25.25
C MET A 608 -9.03 11.74 -25.03
N GLY A 609 -8.62 10.83 -24.15
CA GLY A 609 -7.21 10.47 -23.96
C GLY A 609 -6.59 9.97 -25.26
N GLU A 610 -7.21 8.96 -25.87
CA GLU A 610 -6.76 8.39 -27.14
C GLU A 610 -6.89 9.40 -28.28
N TYR A 611 -7.97 10.17 -28.35
CA TYR A 611 -8.09 11.25 -29.34
C TYR A 611 -6.93 12.26 -29.23
N ILE A 612 -6.57 12.68 -28.02
CA ILE A 612 -5.47 13.61 -27.75
C ILE A 612 -4.14 12.98 -28.14
N HIS A 613 -3.89 11.72 -27.76
CA HIS A 613 -2.69 10.98 -28.15
C HIS A 613 -2.55 10.91 -29.68
N GLN A 614 -3.64 10.65 -30.40
CA GLN A 614 -3.62 10.55 -31.86
C GLN A 614 -3.38 11.91 -32.55
N LEU A 615 -3.87 13.00 -31.96
CA LEU A 615 -3.51 14.35 -32.41
C LEU A 615 -2.02 14.64 -32.18
N ASP A 616 -1.48 14.21 -31.05
CA ASP A 616 -0.06 14.33 -30.71
C ASP A 616 0.82 13.57 -31.71
N MET A 617 0.39 12.39 -32.16
CA MET A 617 1.01 11.65 -33.27
C MET A 617 0.87 12.32 -34.66
N GLY A 618 0.21 13.47 -34.75
CA GLY A 618 0.06 14.25 -35.99
C GLY A 618 -1.09 13.84 -36.90
N LYS A 619 -2.06 13.05 -36.41
CA LYS A 619 -3.29 12.76 -37.16
C LYS A 619 -4.18 14.01 -37.24
N SER A 620 -4.98 14.10 -38.30
CA SER A 620 -6.04 15.11 -38.38
C SER A 620 -7.16 14.81 -37.37
N GLU A 621 -7.98 15.81 -37.01
CA GLU A 621 -9.10 15.64 -36.07
C GLU A 621 -9.99 14.43 -36.42
N TYR A 622 -10.39 14.28 -37.69
CA TYR A 622 -11.21 13.15 -38.11
C TYR A 622 -10.47 11.79 -37.98
N GLU A 623 -9.20 11.74 -38.31
CA GLU A 623 -8.40 10.51 -38.20
C GLU A 623 -8.18 10.12 -36.73
N ALA A 624 -7.97 11.10 -35.85
CA ALA A 624 -7.87 10.89 -34.41
C ALA A 624 -9.20 10.36 -33.83
N SER A 625 -10.34 10.95 -34.20
CA SER A 625 -11.66 10.45 -33.80
C SER A 625 -11.90 9.02 -34.27
N LEU A 626 -11.52 8.72 -35.51
CA LEU A 626 -11.70 7.39 -36.10
C LEU A 626 -10.83 6.34 -35.40
N GLU A 627 -9.60 6.68 -35.03
CA GLU A 627 -8.72 5.79 -34.28
C GLU A 627 -9.23 5.52 -32.87
N ALA A 628 -9.63 6.57 -32.13
CA ALA A 628 -10.24 6.41 -30.81
C ALA A 628 -11.48 5.50 -30.86
N TRP A 629 -12.30 5.62 -31.91
CA TRP A 629 -13.41 4.70 -32.14
C TRP A 629 -12.96 3.25 -32.39
N ASN A 630 -11.91 3.02 -33.18
CA ASN A 630 -11.37 1.67 -33.42
C ASN A 630 -10.83 1.05 -32.11
N LYS A 631 -10.04 1.81 -31.35
CA LYS A 631 -9.41 1.38 -30.10
C LYS A 631 -10.40 0.94 -29.05
N ARG A 632 -11.52 1.65 -28.88
CA ARG A 632 -12.62 1.17 -28.02
C ARG A 632 -13.09 -0.24 -28.36
N GLY A 633 -13.21 -0.55 -29.64
CA GLY A 633 -13.57 -1.88 -30.10
C GLY A 633 -12.54 -2.92 -29.65
N GLU A 634 -11.26 -2.58 -29.77
CA GLU A 634 -10.13 -3.43 -29.36
C GLU A 634 -10.07 -3.62 -27.83
N TRP A 635 -10.20 -2.55 -27.04
CA TRP A 635 -10.22 -2.61 -25.57
C TRP A 635 -11.42 -3.38 -25.03
N TYR A 636 -12.57 -3.32 -25.71
CA TYR A 636 -13.71 -4.14 -25.33
C TYR A 636 -13.48 -5.61 -25.71
N ASP A 637 -12.97 -5.88 -26.91
CA ASP A 637 -12.70 -7.24 -27.37
C ASP A 637 -11.62 -7.97 -26.56
N SER A 638 -10.68 -7.23 -25.95
CA SER A 638 -9.66 -7.77 -25.06
C SER A 638 -10.22 -8.26 -23.71
N LEU A 639 -11.43 -7.83 -23.35
CA LEU A 639 -12.06 -8.16 -22.06
C LEU A 639 -12.41 -9.63 -21.88
N HIS A 640 -12.52 -10.42 -22.96
CA HIS A 640 -12.90 -11.83 -22.86
C HIS A 640 -11.95 -12.67 -21.99
N ASP A 641 -10.72 -12.19 -21.76
CA ASP A 641 -9.72 -12.81 -20.88
C ASP A 641 -9.63 -12.14 -19.49
N ILE A 642 -10.40 -11.07 -19.24
CA ILE A 642 -10.36 -10.24 -18.03
C ILE A 642 -11.69 -10.39 -17.27
N GLY A 643 -11.62 -10.99 -16.07
CA GLY A 643 -12.77 -11.04 -15.15
C GLY A 643 -13.23 -9.64 -14.70
N ALA A 644 -14.19 -9.58 -13.78
CA ALA A 644 -14.54 -8.32 -13.11
C ALA A 644 -13.27 -7.72 -12.46
N ALA A 645 -13.03 -6.43 -12.71
CA ALA A 645 -11.97 -5.66 -12.08
C ALA A 645 -12.29 -5.43 -10.59
N ILE A 646 -13.57 -5.23 -10.28
CA ILE A 646 -14.08 -4.96 -8.95
C ILE A 646 -14.54 -6.27 -8.26
N PRO A 647 -14.01 -6.58 -7.06
CA PRO A 647 -14.41 -7.76 -6.30
C PRO A 647 -15.92 -7.83 -6.02
N GLY A 648 -16.53 -8.99 -6.31
CA GLY A 648 -17.93 -9.26 -6.00
C GLY A 648 -18.94 -8.95 -7.12
N LEU A 649 -18.49 -8.43 -8.26
CA LEU A 649 -19.36 -8.11 -9.40
C LEU A 649 -19.35 -9.14 -10.54
N GLN A 650 -18.54 -10.20 -10.44
CA GLN A 650 -18.44 -11.23 -11.48
C GLN A 650 -19.79 -11.84 -11.85
N ASP A 651 -20.65 -12.16 -10.88
CA ASP A 651 -21.97 -12.75 -11.16
C ASP A 651 -22.85 -11.83 -12.01
N ALA A 652 -22.74 -10.50 -11.84
CA ALA A 652 -23.49 -9.53 -12.63
C ALA A 652 -22.87 -9.34 -14.03
N VAL A 653 -21.54 -9.38 -14.14
CA VAL A 653 -20.82 -9.35 -15.43
C VAL A 653 -21.14 -10.60 -16.26
N ASP A 654 -21.14 -11.78 -15.66
CA ASP A 654 -21.44 -13.05 -16.33
C ASP A 654 -22.85 -13.07 -16.97
N VAL A 655 -23.79 -12.31 -16.40
CA VAL A 655 -25.12 -12.14 -16.97
C VAL A 655 -25.03 -11.40 -18.30
N TYR A 656 -24.25 -10.32 -18.38
CA TYR A 656 -24.06 -9.55 -19.61
C TYR A 656 -23.38 -10.38 -20.69
N ASP A 657 -22.32 -11.10 -20.34
CA ASP A 657 -21.60 -12.00 -21.26
C ASP A 657 -22.53 -13.10 -21.84
N GLY A 658 -23.60 -13.45 -21.11
CA GLY A 658 -24.60 -14.40 -21.53
C GLY A 658 -25.69 -13.85 -22.47
N ILE A 659 -25.78 -12.51 -22.66
CA ILE A 659 -26.82 -11.89 -23.49
C ILE A 659 -26.41 -11.96 -24.97
N PRO A 660 -27.26 -12.53 -25.86
CA PRO A 660 -26.96 -12.55 -27.30
C PRO A 660 -26.79 -11.15 -27.89
N GLY A 661 -25.76 -10.96 -28.72
CA GLY A 661 -25.53 -9.71 -29.45
C GLY A 661 -24.55 -8.74 -28.78
N ASP A 662 -24.12 -9.01 -27.54
CA ASP A 662 -23.18 -8.18 -26.76
C ASP A 662 -23.61 -6.71 -26.64
N PRO A 663 -24.76 -6.43 -26.00
CA PRO A 663 -25.33 -5.09 -25.93
C PRO A 663 -24.44 -4.10 -25.16
N LEU A 664 -23.55 -4.57 -24.27
CA LEU A 664 -22.57 -3.70 -23.62
C LEU A 664 -21.47 -3.26 -24.58
N LYS A 665 -21.04 -4.11 -25.51
CA LYS A 665 -20.11 -3.70 -26.57
C LYS A 665 -20.73 -2.61 -27.44
N ASP A 666 -21.98 -2.81 -27.85
CA ASP A 666 -22.71 -1.83 -28.66
C ASP A 666 -22.81 -0.48 -27.94
N LEU A 667 -23.11 -0.50 -26.64
CA LEU A 667 -23.14 0.69 -25.79
C LEU A 667 -21.75 1.30 -25.57
N PHE A 668 -20.68 0.52 -25.46
CA PHE A 668 -19.34 1.07 -25.22
C PHE A 668 -18.77 1.68 -26.50
N VAL A 669 -18.81 0.94 -27.61
CA VAL A 669 -18.23 1.36 -28.90
C VAL A 669 -19.08 2.45 -29.56
N GLY A 670 -20.39 2.23 -29.67
CA GLY A 670 -21.36 3.10 -30.36
C GLY A 670 -20.99 3.51 -31.78
N GLU A 671 -21.59 4.61 -32.26
CA GLU A 671 -21.52 4.98 -33.67
C GLU A 671 -20.12 5.44 -34.13
N GLN A 672 -19.78 5.09 -35.38
CA GLN A 672 -18.55 5.51 -36.02
C GLN A 672 -18.58 7.02 -36.33
N PRO A 673 -17.49 7.78 -36.06
CA PRO A 673 -17.42 9.18 -36.43
C PRO A 673 -17.44 9.37 -37.95
N THR A 674 -18.08 10.47 -38.38
CA THR A 674 -18.12 10.91 -39.78
C THR A 674 -17.33 12.21 -39.96
N GLN A 675 -16.98 12.57 -41.20
CA GLN A 675 -16.36 13.87 -41.50
C GLN A 675 -17.24 15.09 -41.14
N SER A 676 -18.54 14.88 -40.89
CA SER A 676 -19.47 15.91 -40.44
C SER A 676 -19.62 15.99 -38.92
N THR A 677 -18.91 15.17 -38.16
CA THR A 677 -18.90 15.23 -36.69
C THR A 677 -18.29 16.56 -36.27
N ILE A 678 -19.03 17.34 -35.49
CA ILE A 678 -18.64 18.70 -35.09
C ILE A 678 -17.97 18.75 -33.71
N THR A 679 -18.10 17.67 -32.95
CA THR A 679 -17.41 17.41 -31.68
C THR A 679 -16.25 16.43 -31.94
N PRO A 680 -15.25 16.35 -31.04
CA PRO A 680 -14.17 15.36 -31.17
C PRO A 680 -14.70 13.93 -31.29
N MET A 681 -15.76 13.60 -30.57
CA MET A 681 -16.43 12.30 -30.63
C MET A 681 -17.95 12.45 -30.87
N PRO A 682 -18.62 11.46 -31.50
CA PRO A 682 -20.07 11.48 -31.69
C PRO A 682 -20.82 11.57 -30.35
N LEU A 683 -21.82 12.45 -30.27
CA LEU A 683 -22.74 12.48 -29.14
C LEU A 683 -23.54 11.18 -29.06
N ARG A 684 -23.83 10.73 -27.84
CA ARG A 684 -24.50 9.46 -27.59
C ARG A 684 -25.99 9.65 -27.34
N ASN A 685 -26.78 8.70 -27.83
CA ASN A 685 -28.22 8.69 -27.60
C ASN A 685 -28.58 7.97 -26.30
N LEU A 686 -29.64 8.43 -25.62
CA LEU A 686 -30.11 7.80 -24.37
C LEU A 686 -30.49 6.33 -24.56
N ASP A 687 -30.99 5.99 -25.75
CA ASP A 687 -31.39 4.63 -26.12
C ASP A 687 -30.24 3.62 -26.00
N GLU A 688 -28.99 4.08 -26.17
CA GLU A 688 -27.79 3.23 -26.10
C GLU A 688 -27.57 2.70 -24.68
N ILE A 689 -27.86 3.48 -23.63
CA ILE A 689 -27.65 3.07 -22.23
C ILE A 689 -28.86 2.34 -21.64
N THR A 690 -30.08 2.65 -22.11
CA THR A 690 -31.30 2.01 -21.58
C THR A 690 -31.47 0.59 -22.08
N HIS A 691 -31.14 0.30 -23.34
CA HIS A 691 -31.29 -1.03 -23.93
C HIS A 691 -30.50 -2.14 -23.19
N PRO A 692 -29.19 -1.99 -22.93
CA PRO A 692 -28.41 -3.02 -22.24
C PRO A 692 -28.88 -3.26 -20.80
N ILE A 693 -29.30 -2.21 -20.09
CA ILE A 693 -29.84 -2.31 -18.74
C ILE A 693 -31.17 -3.07 -18.76
N VAL A 694 -32.06 -2.81 -19.72
CA VAL A 694 -33.29 -3.59 -19.89
C VAL A 694 -33.00 -5.03 -20.28
N ALA A 695 -32.04 -5.27 -21.17
CA ALA A 695 -31.64 -6.62 -21.55
C ALA A 695 -31.17 -7.43 -20.33
N TYR A 696 -30.40 -6.81 -19.44
CA TYR A 696 -30.03 -7.40 -18.14
C TYR A 696 -31.25 -7.70 -17.28
N LEU A 697 -32.14 -6.74 -17.05
CA LEU A 697 -33.32 -6.93 -16.20
C LEU A 697 -34.27 -8.01 -16.73
N VAL A 698 -34.45 -8.07 -18.05
CA VAL A 698 -35.26 -9.08 -18.74
C VAL A 698 -34.64 -10.47 -18.57
N SER A 699 -33.32 -10.61 -18.70
CA SER A 699 -32.62 -11.88 -18.49
C SER A 699 -32.75 -12.36 -17.04
N GLN A 700 -32.74 -11.42 -16.08
CA GLN A 700 -32.96 -11.66 -14.66
C GLN A 700 -34.45 -11.80 -14.27
N GLN A 701 -35.38 -11.73 -15.23
CA GLN A 701 -36.83 -11.84 -15.00
C GLN A 701 -37.39 -10.82 -13.99
N VAL A 702 -36.84 -9.61 -14.01
CA VAL A 702 -37.24 -8.51 -13.12
C VAL A 702 -38.47 -7.78 -13.69
N GLY A 703 -39.40 -7.39 -12.83
CA GLY A 703 -40.53 -6.54 -13.21
C GLY A 703 -41.56 -7.16 -14.17
N ASP A 704 -42.59 -6.37 -14.51
CA ASP A 704 -43.63 -6.76 -15.47
C ASP A 704 -43.32 -6.16 -16.85
N LEU A 705 -43.15 -7.02 -17.86
CA LEU A 705 -42.82 -6.61 -19.23
C LEU A 705 -43.87 -5.68 -19.84
N GLY A 706 -45.17 -5.85 -19.55
CA GLY A 706 -46.23 -5.05 -20.16
C GLY A 706 -46.14 -4.99 -21.69
N ASP A 707 -46.10 -3.78 -22.26
CA ASP A 707 -46.01 -3.55 -23.72
C ASP A 707 -44.65 -3.96 -24.32
N LEU A 708 -43.64 -4.24 -23.50
CA LEU A 708 -42.35 -4.79 -23.93
C LEU A 708 -42.44 -6.28 -24.26
N ALA A 709 -43.45 -7.00 -23.74
CA ALA A 709 -43.57 -8.45 -23.88
C ALA A 709 -43.49 -9.00 -25.33
N PRO A 710 -44.05 -8.32 -26.37
CA PRO A 710 -43.92 -8.78 -27.77
C PRO A 710 -42.48 -8.76 -28.31
N TYR A 711 -41.59 -8.02 -27.65
CA TYR A 711 -40.18 -7.83 -28.00
C TYR A 711 -39.24 -8.68 -27.14
N VAL A 712 -39.77 -9.56 -26.29
CA VAL A 712 -38.96 -10.49 -25.49
C VAL A 712 -39.21 -11.92 -25.95
N ARG A 713 -38.14 -12.63 -26.34
CA ARG A 713 -38.19 -14.03 -26.75
C ARG A 713 -37.22 -14.84 -25.92
N ASP A 714 -37.73 -15.86 -25.23
CA ASP A 714 -36.92 -16.77 -24.39
C ASP A 714 -36.03 -16.04 -23.35
N GLY A 715 -36.52 -14.91 -22.81
CA GLY A 715 -35.79 -14.10 -21.84
C GLY A 715 -34.73 -13.16 -22.44
N VAL A 716 -34.77 -12.95 -23.76
CA VAL A 716 -33.87 -12.04 -24.49
C VAL A 716 -34.68 -10.91 -25.11
N LEU A 717 -34.20 -9.67 -24.92
CA LEU A 717 -34.77 -8.48 -25.54
C LEU A 717 -34.39 -8.42 -27.03
N ASP A 718 -35.36 -8.14 -27.90
CA ASP A 718 -35.12 -7.88 -29.32
C ASP A 718 -34.38 -6.55 -29.48
N ALA A 719 -33.31 -6.52 -30.28
CA ALA A 719 -32.52 -5.32 -30.52
C ALA A 719 -33.35 -4.17 -31.12
N ASP A 720 -34.38 -4.51 -31.90
CA ASP A 720 -35.30 -3.55 -32.52
C ASP A 720 -36.47 -3.14 -31.59
N ALA A 721 -36.41 -3.44 -30.28
CA ALA A 721 -37.43 -3.03 -29.33
C ALA A 721 -37.62 -1.50 -29.35
N PRO A 722 -38.84 -0.98 -29.55
CA PRO A 722 -39.05 0.47 -29.57
C PRO A 722 -38.71 1.11 -28.23
N THR A 723 -37.89 2.16 -28.27
CA THR A 723 -37.41 2.93 -27.11
C THR A 723 -38.51 3.26 -26.11
N ARG A 724 -39.67 3.72 -26.59
CA ARG A 724 -40.82 4.05 -25.72
C ARG A 724 -41.23 2.91 -24.78
N TYR A 725 -41.12 1.66 -25.23
CA TYR A 725 -41.49 0.50 -24.41
C TYR A 725 -40.37 0.08 -23.46
N VAL A 726 -39.12 0.30 -23.86
CA VAL A 726 -37.92 0.14 -23.01
C VAL A 726 -37.99 1.13 -21.86
N ASP A 727 -38.23 2.41 -22.15
CA ASP A 727 -38.38 3.47 -21.16
C ASP A 727 -39.59 3.23 -20.23
N ASP A 728 -40.76 2.88 -20.79
CA ASP A 728 -41.95 2.55 -20.00
C ASP A 728 -41.73 1.34 -19.06
N TYR A 729 -40.89 0.38 -19.47
CA TYR A 729 -40.52 -0.76 -18.63
C TYR A 729 -39.53 -0.33 -17.52
N LEU A 730 -38.47 0.41 -17.85
CA LEU A 730 -37.52 0.94 -16.85
C LEU A 730 -38.21 1.84 -15.83
N SER A 731 -39.07 2.74 -16.27
CA SER A 731 -39.85 3.61 -15.38
C SER A 731 -40.68 2.78 -14.39
N ARG A 732 -41.31 1.68 -14.84
CA ARG A 732 -42.05 0.78 -13.95
C ARG A 732 -41.14 0.02 -12.97
N VAL A 733 -40.00 -0.48 -13.41
CA VAL A 733 -39.02 -1.17 -12.54
C VAL A 733 -38.43 -0.21 -11.51
N GLY A 734 -38.09 1.01 -11.92
CA GLY A 734 -37.58 2.09 -11.08
C GLY A 734 -38.65 2.82 -10.25
N GLY A 735 -39.88 2.31 -10.15
CA GLY A 735 -40.91 2.89 -9.28
C GLY A 735 -41.47 4.25 -9.73
N GLY A 736 -41.39 4.55 -11.03
CA GLY A 736 -41.86 5.80 -11.64
C GLY A 736 -40.83 6.93 -11.63
N ASN A 737 -39.58 6.66 -11.23
CA ASN A 737 -38.48 7.59 -11.41
C ASN A 737 -38.03 7.57 -12.88
N GLU A 738 -38.32 8.66 -13.58
CA GLU A 738 -37.60 9.00 -14.80
C GLU A 738 -36.26 9.64 -14.37
N LEU A 739 -35.18 9.44 -15.14
CA LEU A 739 -34.00 10.34 -15.25
C LEU A 739 -32.58 9.93 -14.77
N PRO A 740 -32.25 8.78 -14.16
CA PRO A 740 -30.84 8.47 -13.88
C PRO A 740 -29.98 8.28 -15.14
N TYR A 741 -30.55 7.72 -16.22
CA TYR A 741 -29.83 7.41 -17.45
C TYR A 741 -29.38 8.64 -18.25
N VAL A 742 -30.03 9.79 -18.05
CA VAL A 742 -29.65 11.07 -18.67
C VAL A 742 -28.31 11.57 -18.12
N GLU A 743 -27.96 11.16 -16.90
CA GLU A 743 -26.71 11.52 -16.26
C GLU A 743 -25.51 10.90 -16.97
N TRP A 744 -25.65 9.68 -17.53
CA TRP A 744 -24.62 9.06 -18.36
C TRP A 744 -24.31 9.90 -19.61
N ALA A 745 -25.34 10.22 -20.41
CA ALA A 745 -25.14 10.95 -21.66
C ALA A 745 -24.65 12.39 -21.42
N ASN A 746 -25.14 13.04 -20.36
CA ASN A 746 -24.66 14.35 -19.95
C ASN A 746 -23.18 14.29 -19.52
N ALA A 747 -22.80 13.33 -18.67
CA ALA A 747 -21.43 13.16 -18.20
C ALA A 747 -20.48 12.86 -19.36
N TYR A 748 -20.88 11.97 -20.28
CA TYR A 748 -20.12 11.70 -21.50
C TYR A 748 -19.94 12.98 -22.33
N GLN A 749 -21.03 13.71 -22.60
CA GLN A 749 -21.00 14.95 -23.38
C GLN A 749 -20.09 16.01 -22.74
N THR A 750 -20.09 16.15 -21.41
CA THR A 750 -19.22 17.09 -20.71
C THR A 750 -17.76 16.64 -20.69
N SER A 751 -17.49 15.34 -20.67
CA SER A 751 -16.12 14.79 -20.78
C SER A 751 -15.49 15.04 -22.14
N ILE A 752 -16.26 14.90 -23.23
CA ILE A 752 -15.76 15.13 -24.60
C ILE A 752 -15.82 16.60 -25.04
N TYR A 753 -16.24 17.50 -24.15
CA TYR A 753 -16.29 18.92 -24.44
C TYR A 753 -14.90 19.52 -24.48
N VAL A 754 -14.63 20.30 -25.51
CA VAL A 754 -13.34 20.97 -25.73
C VAL A 754 -13.60 22.47 -25.86
N SER A 755 -12.88 23.25 -25.06
CA SER A 755 -12.92 24.71 -25.12
C SER A 755 -12.09 25.24 -26.30
N GLU A 756 -12.41 26.45 -26.78
CA GLU A 756 -11.64 27.06 -27.87
C GLU A 756 -10.18 27.28 -27.45
N GLY A 757 -9.25 26.79 -28.26
CA GLY A 757 -7.81 26.90 -28.04
C GLY A 757 -7.24 25.91 -27.02
N GLU A 758 -8.05 24.97 -26.54
CA GLU A 758 -7.61 23.98 -25.55
C GLU A 758 -6.47 23.10 -26.05
N PHE A 759 -6.49 22.71 -27.33
CA PHE A 759 -5.47 21.84 -27.92
C PHE A 759 -4.36 22.61 -28.67
N ASP A 760 -4.36 23.95 -28.63
CA ASP A 760 -3.39 24.77 -29.37
C ASP A 760 -1.92 24.53 -28.94
N LYS A 761 -1.70 23.89 -27.79
CA LYS A 761 -0.38 23.58 -27.26
C LYS A 761 0.11 22.17 -27.60
N ILE A 762 -0.75 21.29 -28.10
CA ILE A 762 -0.34 19.96 -28.57
C ILE A 762 0.39 20.18 -29.89
N LYS A 763 1.70 19.92 -29.93
CA LYS A 763 2.50 20.09 -31.14
C LYS A 763 2.78 18.72 -31.74
N PRO A 764 2.28 18.44 -32.95
CA PRO A 764 2.66 17.22 -33.63
C PRO A 764 4.16 17.25 -33.94
N PRO A 765 4.83 16.08 -34.02
CA PRO A 765 6.25 16.00 -34.30
C PRO A 765 6.61 16.74 -35.60
N GLU A 766 7.70 17.50 -35.59
CA GLU A 766 8.21 18.20 -36.78
C GLU A 766 8.58 17.15 -37.85
N GLY A 767 7.78 17.07 -38.92
CA GLY A 767 7.95 16.11 -40.04
C GLY A 767 9.13 16.35 -40.98
#